data_AF-A0A6L5T7U5-F1
#
_entry.id   AF-A0A6L5T7U5-F1
#
_cell.length_a   1.000
_cell.length_b   1.000
_cell.length_c   1.000
_cell.angle_alpha   90.00
_cell.angle_beta   90.00
_cell.angle_gamma   90.00
#
_symmetry.space_group_name_H-M   'P 1'
#
loop_
_entity.id
_entity.type
_entity.pdbx_description
1 polymer ?
#
loop_
_entity_poly.entity_id
_entity_poly.type
_entity_poly.pdbx_seq_one_letter_code
_entity_poly.pdbx_strand_id
1 'polypeptide(L)'
;MLAIFKREFKSYFQNVIGWLFVAALLAVYGLYFYVYNLKNGYPYISYDLKGIGFIMMIAVPILTMRSLSDEKKTKTDQLMLTSPVSVGRIVAGKYFAMAAVYTIVIALFALSPLVLSIYGKVALSEAYVALFGYWLYGLSCIAVGLFISSISESVIISAILTFTALFLSYMMQSITGLISSSGNLLTKVLNCFDLYTPFENFVSGCFSVTSAAYYVTVILLLCFLTTQSIQKRRWAFSKKMIGTGAFSAGMIVVMCAICVVVNLVVTALPAKYTSIDCSATKLYSLTNDTKDRVSKLDEDITIYVLNSKKSKDAKIDETINRYKDLSSHIKVKYVDPATSPKFYQDYTDTTPTTNSLIIESKNRSKVIDYNDIYEYDSSSYYYGYQSQSSITGYDAEGQITSAIEYVTMDADELPVIYQITGHNETEIGSNFQSVVSKANANLKSLELFNEEKVPEDATAIIINSPTVDFNEEDAQKVIDYLNGGGKALIVGCYAYNDELANFNKILSAYNVSFKTGVIAENDSSKYYQNPLYLLPTVETTDYTSDATDGYVFLAGSCAINYPEDTDDVTYTKLLSTSDSAVLKKDWKNITTSKAEDADENGPFTTGLAVNDSSTGASIVVFGTPYVVDDSYDNAVSGNNADMFKDVITSMTGNVELASSVIPVKDYTLSNITINTLQAVVTGLIIMIAVPILLIIIGIVVWAMRRKK
;
A
#
# COMPACT_ATOMS: atom_id res chain seq x y z
N MET A 1 42.38 -16.96 -2.87
CA MET A 1 41.10 -16.29 -2.53
C MET A 1 40.02 -17.33 -2.24
N LEU A 2 39.59 -18.15 -3.21
CA LEU A 2 38.56 -19.18 -3.00
C LEU A 2 38.83 -20.14 -1.84
N ALA A 3 40.08 -20.61 -1.68
CA ALA A 3 40.44 -21.48 -0.55
C ALA A 3 40.25 -20.79 0.82
N ILE A 4 40.54 -19.48 0.90
CA ILE A 4 40.35 -18.69 2.14
C ILE A 4 38.87 -18.51 2.39
N PHE A 5 38.10 -18.06 1.39
CA PHE A 5 36.65 -17.94 1.46
C PHE A 5 36.00 -19.24 1.97
N LYS A 6 36.32 -20.38 1.35
CA LYS A 6 35.76 -21.68 1.73
C LYS A 6 36.11 -22.06 3.17
N ARG A 7 37.35 -21.79 3.61
CA ARG A 7 37.79 -22.03 4.98
C ARG A 7 37.03 -21.15 5.99
N GLU A 8 36.98 -19.85 5.75
CA GLU A 8 36.33 -18.88 6.65
C GLU A 8 34.82 -19.14 6.72
N PHE A 9 34.15 -19.30 5.57
CA PHE A 9 32.72 -19.60 5.50
C PHE A 9 32.38 -20.90 6.23
N LYS A 10 33.17 -21.96 6.01
CA LYS A 10 33.01 -23.22 6.73
C LYS A 10 33.24 -23.05 8.24
N SER A 11 34.19 -22.22 8.65
CA SER A 11 34.45 -21.92 10.07
C SER A 11 33.24 -21.29 10.77
N TYR A 12 32.51 -20.39 10.10
CA TYR A 12 31.30 -19.76 10.66
C TYR A 12 30.19 -20.77 11.00
N PHE A 13 30.00 -21.81 10.17
CA PHE A 13 28.98 -22.84 10.38
C PHE A 13 29.47 -24.10 11.10
N GLN A 14 30.79 -24.31 11.17
CA GLN A 14 31.39 -25.34 12.05
C GLN A 14 31.47 -24.90 13.51
N ASN A 15 31.43 -23.59 13.74
CA ASN A 15 31.22 -23.00 15.06
C ASN A 15 29.75 -22.56 15.16
N VAL A 16 29.27 -22.27 16.37
CA VAL A 16 27.86 -21.91 16.59
C VAL A 16 27.56 -20.46 16.16
N ILE A 17 28.59 -19.64 15.87
CA ILE A 17 28.47 -18.20 15.64
C ILE A 17 27.61 -17.88 14.40
N GLY A 18 27.85 -18.55 13.27
CA GLY A 18 27.07 -18.31 12.05
C GLY A 18 25.60 -18.67 12.22
N TRP A 19 25.31 -19.80 12.88
CA TRP A 19 23.95 -20.22 13.19
C TRP A 19 23.22 -19.25 14.13
N LEU A 20 23.89 -18.78 15.19
CA LEU A 20 23.33 -17.79 16.11
C LEU A 20 23.05 -16.45 15.42
N PHE A 21 23.96 -16.01 14.55
CA PHE A 21 23.78 -14.77 13.79
C PHE A 21 22.54 -14.84 12.88
N VAL A 22 22.40 -15.93 12.11
CA VAL A 22 21.24 -16.12 11.23
C VAL A 22 19.94 -16.25 12.04
N ALA A 23 19.95 -17.05 13.10
CA ALA A 23 18.77 -17.25 13.95
C ALA A 23 18.31 -15.96 14.65
N ALA A 24 19.24 -15.18 15.20
CA ALA A 24 18.91 -13.94 15.90
C ALA A 24 18.31 -12.88 14.96
N LEU A 25 18.89 -12.68 13.78
CA LEU A 25 18.34 -11.75 12.80
C LEU A 25 16.99 -12.22 12.27
N LEU A 26 16.82 -13.52 12.04
CA LEU A 26 15.54 -14.08 11.60
C LEU A 26 14.44 -13.95 12.65
N ALA A 27 14.76 -14.16 13.93
CA ALA A 27 13.79 -13.98 15.02
C ALA A 27 13.30 -12.53 15.11
N VAL A 28 14.22 -11.56 15.06
CA VAL A 28 13.84 -10.14 15.14
C VAL A 28 13.12 -9.68 13.89
N TYR A 29 13.55 -10.13 12.70
CA TYR A 29 12.83 -9.87 11.45
C TYR A 29 11.43 -10.48 11.48
N GLY A 30 11.30 -11.73 11.93
CA GLY A 30 10.03 -12.43 12.07
C GLY A 30 9.06 -11.72 13.02
N LEU A 31 9.57 -11.09 14.08
CA LEU A 31 8.76 -10.26 14.98
C LEU A 31 8.19 -9.04 14.24
N TYR A 32 9.03 -8.28 13.53
CA TYR A 32 8.55 -7.14 12.75
C TYR A 32 7.57 -7.56 11.66
N PHE A 33 7.91 -8.62 10.92
CA PHE A 33 7.07 -9.20 9.88
C PHE A 33 5.69 -9.61 10.41
N TYR A 34 5.66 -10.23 11.59
CA TYR A 34 4.41 -10.58 12.27
C TYR A 34 3.60 -9.35 12.66
N VAL A 35 4.22 -8.34 13.27
CA VAL A 35 3.50 -7.15 13.76
C VAL A 35 2.99 -6.30 12.61
N TYR A 36 3.84 -5.95 11.64
CA TYR A 36 3.45 -5.05 10.56
C TYR A 36 2.61 -5.76 9.50
N ASN A 37 3.10 -6.84 8.91
CA ASN A 37 2.42 -7.43 7.75
C ASN A 37 1.36 -8.44 8.15
N LEU A 38 1.64 -9.35 9.10
CA LEU A 38 0.68 -10.42 9.43
C LEU A 38 -0.47 -9.94 10.32
N LYS A 39 -0.18 -9.12 11.33
CA LYS A 39 -1.17 -8.65 12.31
C LYS A 39 -1.90 -7.39 11.85
N ASN A 40 -1.16 -6.40 11.33
CA ASN A 40 -1.75 -5.13 10.88
C ASN A 40 -2.04 -5.11 9.38
N GLY A 41 -1.69 -6.17 8.64
CA GLY A 41 -2.02 -6.30 7.23
C GLY A 41 -1.18 -5.45 6.27
N TYR A 42 -0.11 -4.78 6.71
CA TYR A 42 0.65 -3.94 5.79
C TYR A 42 1.24 -4.78 4.64
N PRO A 43 0.99 -4.43 3.36
CA PRO A 43 1.48 -5.19 2.20
C PRO A 43 2.96 -4.92 1.89
N TYR A 44 3.62 -4.09 2.71
CA TYR A 44 4.95 -3.58 2.46
C TYR A 44 5.95 -4.04 3.53
N ILE A 45 6.89 -4.89 3.13
CA ILE A 45 7.99 -5.33 3.99
C ILE A 45 9.02 -4.22 4.28
N SER A 46 8.87 -3.05 3.65
CA SER A 46 9.70 -1.86 3.85
C SER A 46 9.78 -1.45 5.32
N TYR A 47 8.65 -1.51 6.03
CA TYR A 47 8.56 -1.21 7.45
C TYR A 47 9.37 -2.19 8.31
N ASP A 48 9.34 -3.49 7.97
CA ASP A 48 10.14 -4.50 8.65
C ASP A 48 11.63 -4.21 8.51
N LEU A 49 12.06 -3.90 7.27
CA LEU A 49 13.45 -3.65 6.93
C LEU A 49 13.98 -2.38 7.60
N LYS A 50 13.16 -1.32 7.69
CA LYS A 50 13.48 -0.13 8.49
C LYS A 50 13.60 -0.47 9.98
N GLY A 51 12.66 -1.23 10.52
CA GLY A 51 12.67 -1.65 11.93
C GLY A 51 13.92 -2.44 12.32
N ILE A 52 14.31 -3.42 11.50
CA ILE A 52 15.54 -4.21 11.74
C ILE A 52 16.83 -3.46 11.39
N GLY A 53 16.76 -2.34 10.66
CA GLY A 53 17.92 -1.52 10.30
C GLY A 53 18.75 -1.09 11.51
N PHE A 54 18.10 -0.78 12.64
CA PHE A 54 18.79 -0.47 13.90
C PHE A 54 19.54 -1.68 14.47
N ILE A 55 18.92 -2.85 14.43
CA ILE A 55 19.47 -4.13 14.93
C ILE A 55 20.71 -4.52 14.13
N MET A 56 20.76 -4.16 12.84
CA MET A 56 21.91 -4.42 11.99
C MET A 56 23.19 -3.75 12.51
N MET A 57 23.09 -2.57 13.14
CA MET A 57 24.23 -1.89 13.75
C MET A 57 24.81 -2.66 14.93
N ILE A 58 24.02 -3.49 15.60
CA ILE A 58 24.43 -4.35 16.71
C ILE A 58 24.92 -5.71 16.20
N ALA A 59 24.19 -6.30 15.25
CA ALA A 59 24.46 -7.63 14.70
C ALA A 59 25.78 -7.68 13.91
N VAL A 60 26.06 -6.67 13.07
CA VAL A 60 27.27 -6.62 12.24
C VAL A 60 28.56 -6.66 13.07
N PRO A 61 28.73 -5.82 14.12
CA PRO A 61 29.88 -5.93 15.02
C PRO A 61 30.12 -7.35 15.53
N ILE A 62 29.08 -8.11 15.86
CA ILE A 62 29.22 -9.48 16.37
C ILE A 62 29.78 -10.42 15.29
N LEU A 63 29.36 -10.25 14.03
CA LEU A 63 29.84 -11.05 12.90
C LEU A 63 31.28 -10.70 12.51
N THR A 64 31.64 -9.41 12.51
CA THR A 64 32.91 -8.90 12.00
C THR A 64 34.01 -8.83 13.06
N MET A 65 33.67 -8.68 14.34
CA MET A 65 34.63 -8.35 15.40
C MET A 65 35.83 -9.30 15.41
N ARG A 66 35.62 -10.63 15.28
CA ARG A 66 36.68 -11.64 15.38
C ARG A 66 37.52 -11.81 14.11
N SER A 67 37.10 -11.24 12.97
CA SER A 67 37.67 -11.55 11.65
C SER A 67 39.18 -11.33 11.57
N LEU A 68 39.69 -10.23 12.16
CA LEU A 68 41.11 -9.88 12.19
C LEU A 68 41.63 -9.57 13.60
N SER A 69 40.82 -9.03 14.50
CA SER A 69 41.29 -8.67 15.84
C SER A 69 41.61 -9.90 16.70
N ASP A 70 40.90 -11.02 16.50
CA ASP A 70 41.15 -12.25 17.25
C ASP A 70 42.49 -12.87 16.83
N GLU A 71 42.77 -12.89 15.53
CA GLU A 71 44.07 -13.37 14.99
C GLU A 71 45.25 -12.57 15.56
N LYS A 72 45.10 -11.26 15.70
CA LYS A 72 46.11 -10.40 16.35
C LYS A 72 46.24 -10.68 17.84
N LYS A 73 45.11 -10.81 18.55
CA LYS A 73 45.09 -11.11 19.98
C LYS A 73 45.81 -12.43 20.27
N THR A 74 45.63 -13.43 19.40
CA THR A 74 46.30 -14.74 19.52
C THR A 74 47.68 -14.80 18.85
N LYS A 75 48.18 -13.69 18.27
CA LYS A 75 49.45 -13.62 17.50
C LYS A 75 49.54 -14.59 16.32
N THR A 76 48.41 -15.08 15.81
CA THR A 76 48.33 -15.97 14.65
C THR A 76 48.33 -15.19 13.33
N ASP A 77 48.12 -13.87 13.40
CA ASP A 77 48.26 -12.93 12.28
C ASP A 77 49.66 -12.98 11.63
N GLN A 78 50.69 -13.41 12.35
CA GLN A 78 52.04 -13.63 11.81
C GLN A 78 52.05 -14.62 10.63
N LEU A 79 51.20 -15.65 10.65
CA LEU A 79 51.06 -16.61 9.55
C LEU A 79 50.49 -15.93 8.30
N MET A 80 49.55 -14.99 8.48
CA MET A 80 48.99 -14.21 7.39
C MET A 80 50.05 -13.27 6.78
N LEU A 81 50.84 -12.60 7.63
CA LEU A 81 51.87 -11.64 7.21
C LEU A 81 53.04 -12.31 6.46
N THR A 82 53.36 -13.56 6.79
CA THR A 82 54.44 -14.33 6.16
C THR A 82 53.98 -15.17 4.97
N SER A 83 52.67 -15.35 4.78
CA SER A 83 52.13 -16.14 3.67
C SER A 83 52.52 -15.57 2.29
N PRO A 84 52.78 -16.42 1.28
CA PRO A 84 53.07 -15.99 -0.10
C PRO A 84 51.82 -15.46 -0.83
N VAL A 85 50.68 -15.32 -0.14
CA VAL A 85 49.43 -14.83 -0.71
C VAL A 85 49.37 -13.30 -0.60
N SER A 86 48.88 -12.64 -1.66
CA SER A 86 48.64 -11.19 -1.66
C SER A 86 47.61 -10.82 -0.60
N VAL A 87 47.87 -9.76 0.18
CA VAL A 87 46.98 -9.29 1.27
C VAL A 87 45.55 -9.03 0.78
N GLY A 88 45.37 -8.42 -0.40
CA GLY A 88 44.04 -8.16 -0.96
C GLY A 88 43.20 -9.42 -1.19
N ARG A 89 43.81 -10.54 -1.62
CA ARG A 89 43.12 -11.83 -1.77
C ARG A 89 42.71 -12.46 -0.43
N ILE A 90 43.40 -12.10 0.66
CA ILE A 90 43.08 -12.56 2.01
C ILE A 90 41.89 -11.77 2.55
N VAL A 91 41.96 -10.44 2.45
CA VAL A 91 40.89 -9.51 2.84
C VAL A 91 39.60 -9.83 2.09
N ALA A 92 39.67 -9.95 0.76
CA ALA A 92 38.51 -10.30 -0.05
C ALA A 92 37.92 -11.67 0.35
N GLY A 93 38.76 -12.67 0.62
CA GLY A 93 38.29 -13.99 1.07
C GLY A 93 37.52 -13.94 2.40
N LYS A 94 38.00 -13.16 3.37
CA LYS A 94 37.31 -12.94 4.66
C LYS A 94 36.02 -12.13 4.49
N TYR A 95 36.06 -11.06 3.69
CA TYR A 95 34.90 -10.23 3.40
C TYR A 95 33.77 -11.06 2.76
N PHE A 96 34.06 -11.78 1.67
CA PHE A 96 33.05 -12.59 0.99
C PHE A 96 32.49 -13.71 1.87
N ALA A 97 33.27 -14.24 2.81
CA ALA A 97 32.76 -15.24 3.75
C ALA A 97 31.68 -14.67 4.68
N MET A 98 31.91 -13.47 5.24
CA MET A 98 30.92 -12.77 6.06
C MET A 98 29.73 -12.30 5.22
N ALA A 99 29.98 -11.78 4.02
CA ALA A 99 28.94 -11.40 3.06
C ALA A 99 28.04 -12.58 2.70
N ALA A 100 28.59 -13.78 2.51
CA ALA A 100 27.82 -14.99 2.22
C ALA A 100 26.96 -15.43 3.41
N VAL A 101 27.48 -15.36 4.64
CA VAL A 101 26.68 -15.63 5.86
C VAL A 101 25.50 -14.65 5.95
N TYR A 102 25.74 -13.37 5.69
CA TYR A 102 24.67 -12.36 5.68
C TYR A 102 23.69 -12.53 4.51
N THR A 103 24.17 -12.95 3.34
CA THR A 103 23.30 -13.21 2.17
C THR A 103 22.32 -14.34 2.44
N ILE A 104 22.68 -15.34 3.26
CA ILE A 104 21.74 -16.37 3.71
C ILE A 104 20.59 -15.76 4.53
N VAL A 105 20.86 -14.77 5.38
CA VAL A 105 19.82 -14.06 6.14
C VAL A 105 18.87 -13.35 5.19
N ILE A 106 19.41 -12.62 4.20
CA ILE A 106 18.58 -11.91 3.21
C ILE A 106 17.77 -12.88 2.35
N ALA A 107 18.33 -14.02 1.97
CA ALA A 107 17.61 -15.04 1.23
C ALA A 107 16.41 -15.60 2.03
N LEU A 108 16.52 -15.68 3.35
CA LEU A 108 15.39 -16.04 4.21
C LEU A 108 14.35 -14.92 4.31
N PHE A 109 14.78 -13.66 4.37
CA PHE A 109 13.86 -12.51 4.34
C PHE A 109 13.12 -12.42 3.01
N ALA A 110 13.77 -12.78 1.90
CA ALA A 110 13.20 -12.80 0.56
C ALA A 110 12.04 -13.79 0.36
N LEU A 111 11.81 -14.69 1.33
CA LEU A 111 10.63 -15.57 1.35
C LEU A 111 9.38 -14.85 1.86
N SER A 112 9.52 -13.77 2.63
CA SER A 112 8.38 -13.10 3.27
C SER A 112 7.40 -12.43 2.30
N PRO A 113 7.83 -11.76 1.19
CA PRO A 113 6.87 -11.21 0.23
C PRO A 113 6.08 -12.31 -0.48
N LEU A 114 6.69 -13.49 -0.68
CA LEU A 114 6.02 -14.66 -1.25
C LEU A 114 4.96 -15.21 -0.28
N VAL A 115 5.27 -15.25 1.01
CA VAL A 115 4.29 -15.63 2.04
C VAL A 115 3.11 -14.65 2.06
N LEU A 116 3.37 -13.34 1.97
CA LEU A 116 2.29 -12.34 1.90
C LEU A 116 1.43 -12.47 0.64
N SER A 117 2.03 -12.86 -0.49
CA SER A 117 1.29 -13.03 -1.75
C SER A 117 0.23 -14.15 -1.71
N ILE A 118 0.27 -15.01 -0.68
CA ILE A 118 -0.75 -16.03 -0.42
C ILE A 118 -2.03 -15.39 0.13
N TYR A 119 -1.92 -14.25 0.83
CA TYR A 119 -3.01 -13.63 1.55
C TYR A 119 -3.62 -12.40 0.84
N GLY A 120 -2.94 -11.84 -0.16
CA GLY A 120 -3.44 -10.68 -0.90
C GLY A 120 -2.45 -10.16 -1.93
N LYS A 121 -2.79 -9.02 -2.55
CA LYS A 121 -1.91 -8.35 -3.52
C LYS A 121 -0.71 -7.72 -2.79
N VAL A 122 0.50 -8.06 -3.25
CA VAL A 122 1.77 -7.57 -2.69
C VAL A 122 2.61 -6.93 -3.77
N ALA A 123 3.27 -5.82 -3.45
CA ALA A 123 4.20 -5.13 -4.32
C ALA A 123 5.53 -5.90 -4.41
N LEU A 124 5.55 -7.04 -5.13
CA LEU A 124 6.73 -7.91 -5.16
C LEU A 124 7.98 -7.19 -5.70
N SER A 125 7.84 -6.36 -6.74
CA SER A 125 8.95 -5.59 -7.30
C SER A 125 9.57 -4.64 -6.28
N GLU A 126 8.74 -3.84 -5.60
CA GLU A 126 9.16 -2.93 -4.53
C GLU A 126 9.78 -3.67 -3.35
N ALA A 127 9.18 -4.78 -2.91
CA ALA A 127 9.68 -5.61 -1.84
C ALA A 127 11.11 -6.14 -2.15
N TYR A 128 11.33 -6.64 -3.36
CA TYR A 128 12.65 -7.15 -3.76
C TYR A 128 13.68 -6.05 -3.99
N VAL A 129 13.27 -4.85 -4.44
CA VAL A 129 14.16 -3.68 -4.52
C VAL A 129 14.57 -3.21 -3.12
N ALA A 130 13.63 -3.16 -2.17
CA ALA A 130 13.91 -2.84 -0.77
C ALA A 130 14.86 -3.87 -0.14
N LEU A 131 14.64 -5.16 -0.37
CA LEU A 131 15.53 -6.24 0.08
C LEU A 131 16.93 -6.13 -0.53
N PHE A 132 17.03 -5.77 -1.81
CA PHE A 132 18.31 -5.54 -2.47
C PHE A 132 19.05 -4.33 -1.87
N GLY A 133 18.34 -3.23 -1.62
CA GLY A 133 18.89 -2.08 -0.91
C GLY A 133 19.38 -2.43 0.49
N TYR A 134 18.59 -3.20 1.24
CA TYR A 134 18.97 -3.68 2.58
C TYR A 134 20.21 -4.60 2.54
N TRP A 135 20.31 -5.46 1.52
CA TRP A 135 21.48 -6.31 1.29
C TRP A 135 22.74 -5.47 1.05
N LEU A 136 22.68 -4.46 0.18
CA LEU A 136 23.82 -3.57 -0.08
C LEU A 136 24.21 -2.76 1.18
N TYR A 137 23.22 -2.26 1.92
CA TYR A 137 23.43 -1.59 3.19
C TYR A 137 24.20 -2.49 4.16
N GLY A 138 23.74 -3.72 4.39
CA GLY A 138 24.42 -4.67 5.27
C GLY A 138 25.83 -5.04 4.81
N LEU A 139 26.05 -5.19 3.50
CA LEU A 139 27.38 -5.43 2.93
C LEU A 139 28.35 -4.27 3.18
N SER A 140 27.86 -3.03 3.15
CA SER A 140 28.66 -1.85 3.49
C SER A 140 29.01 -1.81 4.98
N CYS A 141 28.06 -2.12 5.87
CA CYS A 141 28.29 -2.24 7.30
C CYS A 141 29.33 -3.31 7.64
N ILE A 142 29.29 -4.47 6.95
CA ILE A 142 30.30 -5.53 7.10
C ILE A 142 31.69 -5.03 6.69
N ALA A 143 31.79 -4.22 5.65
CA ALA A 143 33.07 -3.63 5.23
C ALA A 143 33.62 -2.66 6.29
N VAL A 144 32.76 -1.86 6.94
CA VAL A 144 33.13 -0.99 8.08
C VAL A 144 33.68 -1.83 9.23
N GLY A 145 32.95 -2.89 9.63
CA GLY A 145 33.37 -3.76 10.73
C GLY A 145 34.67 -4.52 10.44
N LEU A 146 34.88 -4.97 9.19
CA LEU A 146 36.13 -5.60 8.79
C LEU A 146 37.31 -4.62 8.88
N PHE A 147 37.13 -3.38 8.42
CA PHE A 147 38.14 -2.34 8.52
C PHE A 147 38.49 -2.03 9.98
N ILE A 148 37.49 -1.85 10.86
CA ILE A 148 37.70 -1.57 12.28
C ILE A 148 38.39 -2.76 13.00
N SER A 149 38.03 -4.00 12.66
CA SER A 149 38.72 -5.20 13.14
C SER A 149 40.20 -5.23 12.68
N SER A 150 40.50 -4.68 11.50
CA SER A 150 41.86 -4.58 10.95
C SER A 150 42.76 -3.57 11.66
N ILE A 151 42.20 -2.63 12.43
CA ILE A 151 42.98 -1.67 13.24
C ILE A 151 42.89 -1.95 14.74
N SER A 152 41.91 -2.73 15.19
CA SER A 152 41.73 -3.10 16.60
C SER A 152 42.63 -4.26 17.04
N GLU A 153 43.03 -4.28 18.30
CA GLU A 153 43.83 -5.36 18.92
C GLU A 153 43.00 -6.29 19.82
N SER A 154 41.82 -5.85 20.22
CA SER A 154 40.87 -6.62 21.04
C SER A 154 39.54 -6.77 20.32
N VAL A 155 38.95 -7.97 20.43
CA VAL A 155 37.62 -8.30 19.88
C VAL A 155 36.53 -7.39 20.45
N ILE A 156 36.60 -7.06 21.75
CA ILE A 156 35.60 -6.22 22.41
C ILE A 156 35.69 -4.78 21.89
N ILE A 157 36.91 -4.24 21.81
CA ILE A 157 37.15 -2.88 21.30
C ILE A 157 36.70 -2.77 19.83
N SER A 158 37.02 -3.80 19.03
CA SER A 158 36.58 -3.91 17.63
C SER A 158 35.05 -3.82 17.50
N ALA A 159 34.33 -4.56 18.35
CA ALA A 159 32.86 -4.56 18.35
C ALA A 159 32.29 -3.19 18.73
N ILE A 160 32.78 -2.59 19.82
CA ILE A 160 32.30 -1.29 20.32
C ILE A 160 32.55 -0.20 19.27
N LEU A 161 33.76 -0.11 18.72
CA LEU A 161 34.08 0.90 17.71
C LEU A 161 33.27 0.72 16.43
N THR A 162 33.00 -0.53 16.02
CA THR A 162 32.13 -0.80 14.87
C THR A 162 30.72 -0.34 15.14
N PHE A 163 30.15 -0.67 16.30
CA PHE A 163 28.83 -0.21 16.69
C PHE A 163 28.76 1.33 16.72
N THR A 164 29.74 2.00 17.34
CA THR A 164 29.79 3.47 17.39
C THR A 164 29.87 4.09 16.00
N ALA A 165 30.69 3.54 15.09
CA ALA A 165 30.80 4.06 13.73
C ALA A 165 29.49 3.90 12.95
N LEU A 166 28.83 2.75 13.05
CA LEU A 166 27.54 2.51 12.41
C LEU A 166 26.43 3.37 13.02
N PHE A 167 26.42 3.54 14.34
CA PHE A 167 25.46 4.41 15.02
C PHE A 167 25.61 5.89 14.61
N LEU A 168 26.84 6.40 14.51
CA LEU A 168 27.09 7.75 14.02
C LEU A 168 26.68 7.92 12.55
N SER A 169 26.89 6.89 11.72
CA SER A 169 26.41 6.86 10.35
C SER A 169 24.87 6.90 10.29
N TYR A 170 24.17 6.15 11.13
CA TYR A 170 22.71 6.13 11.19
C TYR A 170 22.12 7.47 11.66
N MET A 171 22.83 8.17 12.56
CA MET A 171 22.44 9.49 13.07
C MET A 171 22.90 10.67 12.21
N MET A 172 23.51 10.41 11.05
CA MET A 172 24.17 11.46 10.25
C MET A 172 23.19 12.53 9.78
N GLN A 173 21.99 12.14 9.33
CA GLN A 173 20.94 13.07 8.92
C GLN A 173 20.52 14.01 10.06
N SER A 174 20.37 13.49 11.28
CA SER A 174 20.05 14.32 12.46
C SER A 174 21.21 15.25 12.82
N ILE A 175 22.46 14.76 12.76
CA ILE A 175 23.66 15.56 13.06
C ILE A 175 23.80 16.71 12.06
N THR A 176 23.65 16.44 10.77
CA THR A 176 23.79 17.48 9.72
C THR A 176 22.63 18.47 9.74
N GLY A 177 21.41 18.02 10.05
CA GLY A 177 20.24 18.88 10.26
C GLY A 177 20.44 19.91 11.39
N LEU A 178 21.15 19.56 12.45
CA LEU A 178 21.50 20.49 13.55
C LEU A 178 22.55 21.53 13.14
N ILE A 179 23.40 21.21 12.16
CA ILE A 179 24.49 22.10 11.71
C ILE A 179 23.96 23.14 10.72
N SER A 180 23.17 22.72 9.73
CA SER A 180 22.64 23.60 8.70
C SER A 180 21.47 22.97 7.95
N SER A 181 20.32 23.65 7.94
CA SER A 181 19.15 23.25 7.17
C SER A 181 19.24 23.58 5.67
N SER A 182 20.11 24.52 5.28
CA SER A 182 20.28 24.99 3.89
C SER A 182 21.46 24.34 3.15
N GLY A 183 22.22 23.47 3.82
CA GLY A 183 23.32 22.70 3.23
C GLY A 183 24.59 23.52 3.00
N ASN A 184 25.61 23.30 3.83
CA ASN A 184 26.96 23.86 3.66
C ASN A 184 27.97 22.77 3.26
N LEU A 185 29.20 23.16 2.90
CA LEU A 185 30.24 22.21 2.47
C LEU A 185 30.55 21.13 3.53
N LEU A 186 30.47 21.49 4.81
CA LEU A 186 30.65 20.56 5.93
C LEU A 186 29.56 19.48 5.94
N THR A 187 28.28 19.86 5.83
CA THR A 187 27.15 18.90 5.76
C THR A 187 27.26 17.96 4.55
N LYS A 188 27.73 18.45 3.39
CA LYS A 188 27.97 17.59 2.21
C LYS A 188 29.05 16.54 2.45
N VAL A 189 30.15 16.90 3.12
CA VAL A 189 31.22 15.96 3.46
C VAL A 189 30.76 14.95 4.52
N LEU A 190 30.02 15.41 5.53
CA LEU A 190 29.48 14.55 6.58
C LEU A 190 28.48 13.52 6.02
N ASN A 191 27.62 13.93 5.08
CA ASN A 191 26.68 13.03 4.40
C ASN A 191 27.37 11.94 3.56
N CYS A 192 28.66 12.04 3.24
CA CYS A 192 29.39 10.93 2.63
C CYS A 192 29.54 9.72 3.57
N PHE A 193 29.39 9.91 4.88
CA PHE A 193 29.40 8.85 5.89
C PHE A 193 27.99 8.36 6.26
N ASP A 194 26.95 8.85 5.58
CA ASP A 194 25.58 8.41 5.77
C ASP A 194 25.30 7.13 4.96
N LEU A 195 25.41 5.98 5.62
CA LEU A 195 25.06 4.69 5.03
C LEU A 195 23.56 4.41 5.04
N TYR A 196 22.73 5.14 5.80
CA TYR A 196 21.32 4.80 5.99
C TYR A 196 20.40 5.53 5.00
N THR A 197 20.59 6.82 4.74
CA THR A 197 19.74 7.57 3.79
C THR A 197 19.72 6.97 2.37
N PRO A 198 20.85 6.49 1.79
CA PRO A 198 20.81 5.83 0.48
C PRO A 198 19.95 4.56 0.45
N PHE A 199 19.75 3.90 1.61
CA PHE A 199 18.87 2.74 1.75
C PHE A 199 17.40 3.15 1.65
N GLU A 200 17.01 4.31 2.18
CA GLU A 200 15.63 4.80 2.09
C GLU A 200 15.13 4.96 0.66
N ASN A 201 16.01 5.31 -0.29
CA ASN A 201 15.67 5.37 -1.71
C ASN A 201 15.16 4.01 -2.25
N PHE A 202 15.76 2.90 -1.83
CA PHE A 202 15.30 1.55 -2.22
C PHE A 202 14.00 1.16 -1.53
N VAL A 203 13.82 1.63 -0.30
CA VAL A 203 12.62 1.36 0.49
C VAL A 203 11.39 2.08 -0.06
N SER A 204 11.59 3.16 -0.82
CA SER A 204 10.53 3.89 -1.55
C SER A 204 10.11 3.26 -2.89
N GLY A 205 10.52 2.02 -3.17
CA GLY A 205 10.19 1.31 -4.42
C GLY A 205 10.97 1.74 -5.66
N CYS A 206 11.92 2.67 -5.52
CA CYS A 206 12.80 3.09 -6.61
C CYS A 206 14.14 2.36 -6.58
N PHE A 207 14.51 1.70 -7.68
CA PHE A 207 15.85 1.16 -7.83
C PHE A 207 16.81 2.28 -8.21
N SER A 208 17.52 2.82 -7.22
CA SER A 208 18.51 3.88 -7.38
C SER A 208 19.89 3.31 -7.69
N VAL A 209 20.34 3.48 -8.94
CA VAL A 209 21.71 3.16 -9.38
C VAL A 209 22.72 4.02 -8.62
N THR A 210 22.36 5.26 -8.27
CA THR A 210 23.20 6.17 -7.48
C THR A 210 23.44 5.62 -6.08
N SER A 211 22.39 5.18 -5.39
CA SER A 211 22.53 4.54 -4.07
C SER A 211 23.32 3.23 -4.15
N ALA A 212 23.10 2.43 -5.20
CA ALA A 212 23.84 1.17 -5.39
C ALA A 212 25.34 1.43 -5.61
N ALA A 213 25.67 2.39 -6.47
CA ALA A 213 27.05 2.81 -6.74
C ALA A 213 27.72 3.34 -5.46
N TYR A 214 27.01 4.14 -4.66
CA TYR A 214 27.49 4.61 -3.37
C TYR A 214 27.92 3.43 -2.47
N TYR A 215 27.05 2.44 -2.23
CA TYR A 215 27.40 1.28 -1.41
C TYR A 215 28.59 0.49 -1.96
N VAL A 216 28.64 0.26 -3.27
CA VAL A 216 29.76 -0.45 -3.91
C VAL A 216 31.07 0.32 -3.71
N THR A 217 31.07 1.65 -3.89
CA THR A 217 32.27 2.47 -3.68
C THR A 217 32.74 2.45 -2.23
N VAL A 218 31.82 2.52 -1.26
CA VAL A 218 32.13 2.40 0.17
C VAL A 218 32.74 1.04 0.50
N ILE A 219 32.16 -0.05 0.00
CA ILE A 219 32.67 -1.42 0.20
C ILE A 219 34.10 -1.54 -0.33
N LEU A 220 34.33 -1.10 -1.58
CA LEU A 220 35.63 -1.17 -2.22
C LEU A 220 36.67 -0.32 -1.47
N LEU A 221 36.30 0.89 -1.05
CA LEU A 221 37.17 1.79 -0.29
C LEU A 221 37.58 1.15 1.05
N LEU A 222 36.61 0.64 1.83
CA LEU A 222 36.89 0.06 3.14
C LEU A 222 37.68 -1.26 3.04
N CYS A 223 37.41 -2.10 2.04
CA CYS A 223 38.22 -3.29 1.76
C CYS A 223 39.65 -2.91 1.34
N PHE A 224 39.80 -1.84 0.56
CA PHE A 224 41.11 -1.31 0.20
C PHE A 224 41.86 -0.78 1.42
N LEU A 225 41.21 0.03 2.27
CA LEU A 225 41.78 0.53 3.52
C LEU A 225 42.19 -0.60 4.48
N THR A 226 41.39 -1.66 4.55
CA THR A 226 41.72 -2.90 5.27
C THR A 226 42.98 -3.56 4.71
N THR A 227 43.13 -3.57 3.38
CA THR A 227 44.34 -4.10 2.73
C THR A 227 45.57 -3.25 3.07
N GLN A 228 45.42 -1.92 3.04
CA GLN A 228 46.51 -1.00 3.37
C GLN A 228 46.93 -1.08 4.85
N SER A 229 45.97 -1.22 5.78
CA SER A 229 46.27 -1.35 7.22
C SER A 229 47.14 -2.58 7.51
N ILE A 230 46.86 -3.70 6.85
CA ILE A 230 47.63 -4.94 6.95
C ILE A 230 48.97 -4.83 6.20
N GLN A 231 49.00 -4.24 5.00
CA GLN A 231 50.24 -4.04 4.23
C GLN A 231 51.24 -3.18 5.00
N LYS A 232 50.80 -2.06 5.61
CA LYS A 232 51.67 -1.23 6.46
C LYS A 232 52.39 -2.04 7.53
N ARG A 233 51.69 -3.00 8.16
CA ARG A 233 52.27 -3.91 9.17
C ARG A 233 53.24 -4.92 8.58
N ARG A 234 52.92 -5.51 7.42
CA ARG A 234 53.80 -6.49 6.74
C ARG A 234 55.15 -5.90 6.35
N TRP A 235 55.21 -4.61 6.03
CA TRP A 235 56.42 -3.96 5.51
C TRP A 235 57.20 -3.17 6.57
N ALA A 236 56.60 -2.84 7.72
CA ALA A 236 57.30 -2.26 8.88
C ALA A 236 58.43 -3.18 9.42
N PHE A 237 58.43 -4.46 9.08
CA PHE A 237 59.50 -5.41 9.40
C PHE A 237 60.73 -5.35 8.46
N SER A 238 60.66 -4.62 7.33
CA SER A 238 61.77 -4.48 6.38
C SER A 238 62.49 -3.15 6.55
N LYS A 239 63.70 -3.18 7.15
CA LYS A 239 64.51 -2.03 7.61
C LYS A 239 64.96 -1.01 6.53
N LYS A 240 64.64 -1.19 5.24
CA LYS A 240 65.23 -0.41 4.13
C LYS A 240 64.28 0.50 3.33
N MET A 241 62.99 0.61 3.64
CA MET A 241 62.07 1.46 2.87
C MET A 241 61.19 2.34 3.74
N ILE A 242 61.69 3.54 4.09
CA ILE A 242 60.85 4.64 4.60
C ILE A 242 60.06 5.30 3.44
N GLY A 243 60.50 5.14 2.18
CA GLY A 243 59.86 5.73 0.99
C GLY A 243 58.49 5.15 0.59
N THR A 244 58.10 3.96 1.07
CA THR A 244 56.83 3.32 0.72
C THR A 244 55.66 3.69 1.63
N GLY A 245 55.89 4.33 2.79
CA GLY A 245 54.83 4.93 3.60
C GLY A 245 54.15 6.11 2.90
N ALA A 246 54.90 6.86 2.09
CA ALA A 246 54.35 7.88 1.19
C ALA A 246 53.55 7.26 0.03
N PHE A 247 53.95 6.07 -0.44
CA PHE A 247 53.24 5.34 -1.50
C PHE A 247 51.87 4.83 -1.02
N SER A 248 51.77 4.30 0.20
CA SER A 248 50.48 3.86 0.76
C SER A 248 49.55 5.04 1.09
N ALA A 249 50.09 6.15 1.61
CA ALA A 249 49.31 7.38 1.80
C ALA A 249 48.83 7.98 0.47
N GLY A 250 49.69 8.02 -0.55
CA GLY A 250 49.33 8.47 -1.90
C GLY A 250 48.25 7.61 -2.55
N MET A 251 48.33 6.28 -2.45
CA MET A 251 47.28 5.40 -2.97
C MET A 251 45.95 5.55 -2.23
N ILE A 252 45.94 5.85 -0.93
CA ILE A 252 44.71 6.15 -0.19
C ILE A 252 44.04 7.41 -0.75
N VAL A 253 44.82 8.48 -0.97
CA VAL A 253 44.29 9.73 -1.55
C VAL A 253 43.73 9.49 -2.96
N VAL A 254 44.44 8.73 -3.80
CA VAL A 254 43.99 8.39 -5.15
C VAL A 254 42.69 7.58 -5.11
N MET A 255 42.58 6.57 -4.24
CA MET A 255 41.35 5.77 -4.12
C MET A 255 40.18 6.59 -3.58
N CYS A 256 40.40 7.47 -2.59
CA CYS A 256 39.38 8.40 -2.13
C CYS A 256 38.92 9.34 -3.26
N ALA A 257 39.85 9.88 -4.05
CA ALA A 257 39.53 10.73 -5.21
C ALA A 257 38.72 9.96 -6.27
N ILE A 258 39.08 8.71 -6.56
CA ILE A 258 38.32 7.84 -7.48
C ILE A 258 36.89 7.62 -6.95
N CYS A 259 36.73 7.29 -5.66
CA CYS A 259 35.40 7.11 -5.07
C CYS A 259 34.56 8.39 -5.17
N VAL A 260 35.15 9.56 -4.91
CA VAL A 260 34.44 10.85 -5.04
C VAL A 260 34.04 11.10 -6.50
N VAL A 261 34.97 10.92 -7.45
CA VAL A 261 34.69 11.13 -8.88
C VAL A 261 33.62 10.19 -9.39
N VAL A 262 33.66 8.90 -9.02
CA VAL A 262 32.63 7.92 -9.42
C VAL A 262 31.26 8.33 -8.88
N ASN A 263 31.15 8.71 -7.61
CA ASN A 263 29.88 9.14 -7.04
C ASN A 263 29.37 10.44 -7.69
N LEU A 264 30.25 11.41 -7.96
CA LEU A 264 29.88 12.64 -8.67
C LEU A 264 29.39 12.37 -10.08
N VAL A 265 30.08 11.52 -10.84
CA VAL A 265 29.69 11.15 -12.21
C VAL A 265 28.34 10.44 -12.22
N VAL A 266 28.13 9.46 -11.33
CA VAL A 266 26.86 8.72 -11.26
C VAL A 266 25.71 9.64 -10.85
N THR A 267 25.95 10.58 -9.92
CA THR A 267 24.94 11.56 -9.51
C THR A 267 24.59 12.55 -10.62
N ALA A 268 25.53 12.86 -11.52
CA ALA A 268 25.32 13.75 -12.65
C ALA A 268 24.59 13.09 -13.85
N LEU A 269 24.38 11.76 -13.82
CA LEU A 269 23.67 11.06 -14.88
C LEU A 269 22.15 11.34 -14.80
N PRO A 270 21.45 11.46 -15.95
CA PRO A 270 20.01 11.74 -15.98
C PRO A 270 19.20 10.68 -15.22
N ALA A 271 18.14 11.11 -14.52
CA ALA A 271 17.25 10.26 -13.73
C ALA A 271 16.71 9.04 -14.52
N LYS A 272 16.51 9.19 -15.83
CA LYS A 272 16.09 8.12 -16.76
C LYS A 272 17.00 6.88 -16.75
N TYR A 273 18.29 7.05 -16.42
CA TYR A 273 19.27 5.96 -16.38
C TYR A 273 19.71 5.60 -14.95
N THR A 274 19.33 6.41 -13.95
CA THR A 274 19.79 6.25 -12.55
C THR A 274 18.68 5.88 -11.58
N SER A 275 17.42 6.05 -11.96
CA SER A 275 16.26 5.61 -11.21
C SER A 275 15.38 4.74 -12.09
N ILE A 276 15.23 3.47 -11.72
CA ILE A 276 14.23 2.59 -12.33
C ILE A 276 13.08 2.50 -11.32
N ASP A 277 11.92 3.01 -11.72
CA ASP A 277 10.72 2.91 -10.90
C ASP A 277 10.24 1.45 -10.90
N CYS A 278 10.22 0.84 -9.72
CA CYS A 278 9.76 -0.52 -9.48
C CYS A 278 8.54 -0.53 -8.53
N SER A 279 7.94 0.64 -8.27
CA SER A 279 6.69 0.74 -7.52
C SER A 279 5.61 -0.10 -8.20
N ALA A 280 4.78 -0.77 -7.41
CA ALA A 280 3.81 -1.73 -7.92
C ALA A 280 2.67 -1.09 -8.73
N THR A 281 2.49 0.23 -8.61
CA THR A 281 1.24 0.91 -8.95
C THR A 281 1.13 1.27 -10.43
N LYS A 282 2.18 1.05 -11.25
CA LYS A 282 2.19 1.38 -12.70
C LYS A 282 1.39 2.65 -13.01
N LEU A 283 1.58 3.71 -12.23
CA LEU A 283 0.66 4.87 -12.17
C LEU A 283 0.34 5.46 -13.54
N TYR A 284 1.27 5.33 -14.49
CA TYR A 284 1.16 5.86 -15.84
C TYR A 284 0.61 4.87 -16.89
N SER A 285 0.41 3.57 -16.59
CA SER A 285 -0.17 2.65 -17.58
C SER A 285 -1.68 2.78 -17.63
N LEU A 286 -2.24 3.04 -18.82
CA LEU A 286 -3.70 3.09 -19.02
C LEU A 286 -4.30 1.67 -19.01
N THR A 287 -5.48 1.53 -18.40
CA THR A 287 -6.29 0.31 -18.37
C THR A 287 -6.71 -0.09 -19.78
N ASN A 288 -7.15 -1.33 -19.96
CA ASN A 288 -7.63 -1.77 -21.28
C ASN A 288 -8.93 -1.05 -21.66
N ASP A 289 -9.79 -0.77 -20.69
CA ASP A 289 -11.06 -0.05 -20.91
C ASP A 289 -10.82 1.37 -21.43
N THR A 290 -9.85 2.09 -20.87
CA THR A 290 -9.43 3.41 -21.39
C THR A 290 -8.98 3.32 -22.84
N LYS A 291 -8.18 2.31 -23.18
CA LYS A 291 -7.67 2.15 -24.55
C LYS A 291 -8.80 1.85 -25.52
N ASP A 292 -9.72 0.97 -25.15
CA ASP A 292 -10.84 0.55 -25.99
C ASP A 292 -11.81 1.71 -26.22
N ARG A 293 -12.04 2.58 -25.21
CA ARG A 293 -12.87 3.79 -25.37
C ARG A 293 -12.18 4.87 -26.18
N VAL A 294 -10.97 5.27 -25.79
CA VAL A 294 -10.23 6.39 -26.41
C VAL A 294 -9.92 6.08 -27.88
N SER A 295 -9.64 4.82 -28.23
CA SER A 295 -9.39 4.42 -29.62
C SER A 295 -10.62 4.45 -30.53
N LYS A 296 -11.84 4.41 -29.96
CA LYS A 296 -13.11 4.45 -30.69
C LYS A 296 -13.70 5.86 -30.84
N LEU A 297 -13.04 6.88 -30.28
CA LEU A 297 -13.48 8.28 -30.42
C LEU A 297 -13.58 8.67 -31.90
N ASP A 298 -14.73 9.22 -32.27
CA ASP A 298 -15.04 9.78 -33.59
C ASP A 298 -15.10 11.31 -33.60
N GLU A 299 -15.17 11.93 -32.42
CA GLU A 299 -15.14 13.37 -32.22
C GLU A 299 -13.81 13.90 -31.64
N ASP A 300 -13.42 15.11 -32.06
CA ASP A 300 -12.25 15.80 -31.53
C ASP A 300 -12.50 16.33 -30.11
N ILE A 301 -11.62 15.98 -29.17
CA ILE A 301 -11.65 16.42 -27.78
C ILE A 301 -10.41 17.27 -27.49
N THR A 302 -10.60 18.42 -26.83
CA THR A 302 -9.50 19.27 -26.36
C THR A 302 -9.37 19.21 -24.84
N ILE A 303 -8.20 18.81 -24.35
CA ILE A 303 -7.81 18.84 -22.94
C ILE A 303 -7.00 20.11 -22.69
N TYR A 304 -7.55 21.05 -21.91
CA TYR A 304 -6.83 22.22 -21.42
C TYR A 304 -6.24 21.93 -20.04
N VAL A 305 -4.92 22.12 -19.91
CA VAL A 305 -4.21 22.05 -18.62
C VAL A 305 -4.05 23.46 -18.09
N LEU A 306 -4.65 23.77 -16.94
CA LEU A 306 -4.62 25.10 -16.31
C LEU A 306 -3.30 25.34 -15.55
N ASN A 307 -2.20 25.33 -16.30
CA ASN A 307 -0.88 25.73 -15.84
C ASN A 307 0.04 26.01 -17.04
N SER A 308 1.16 26.71 -16.83
CA SER A 308 2.18 26.86 -17.84
C SER A 308 2.88 25.53 -18.15
N LYS A 309 3.31 25.33 -19.41
CA LYS A 309 4.06 24.12 -19.82
C LYS A 309 5.35 23.88 -19.02
N LYS A 310 5.90 24.92 -18.38
CA LYS A 310 7.12 24.85 -17.55
C LYS A 310 6.87 24.45 -16.11
N SER A 311 5.68 24.73 -15.58
CA SER A 311 5.33 24.53 -14.17
C SER A 311 4.25 23.46 -13.96
N LYS A 312 3.85 22.77 -15.04
CA LYS A 312 2.87 21.69 -15.03
C LYS A 312 3.28 20.55 -14.09
N ASP A 313 2.27 19.88 -13.54
CA ASP A 313 2.47 18.59 -12.88
C ASP A 313 2.97 17.56 -13.89
N ALA A 314 4.13 16.95 -13.59
CA ALA A 314 4.79 16.02 -14.50
C ALA A 314 4.03 14.68 -14.66
N LYS A 315 3.28 14.25 -13.65
CA LYS A 315 2.53 12.99 -13.66
C LYS A 315 1.26 13.13 -14.48
N ILE A 316 0.51 14.21 -14.26
CA ILE A 316 -0.69 14.53 -15.04
C ILE A 316 -0.31 14.70 -16.52
N ASP A 317 0.81 15.38 -16.78
CA ASP A 317 1.36 15.52 -18.13
C ASP A 317 1.66 14.18 -18.79
N GLU A 318 2.30 13.25 -18.07
CA GLU A 318 2.59 11.92 -18.60
C GLU A 318 1.31 11.15 -18.92
N THR A 319 0.31 11.18 -18.02
CA THR A 319 -1.00 10.55 -18.25
C THR A 319 -1.67 11.13 -19.50
N ILE A 320 -1.79 12.45 -19.61
CA ILE A 320 -2.43 13.13 -20.75
C ILE A 320 -1.72 12.82 -22.08
N ASN A 321 -0.38 12.77 -22.08
CA ASN A 321 0.36 12.42 -23.30
C ASN A 321 0.04 11.00 -23.77
N ARG A 322 -0.24 10.06 -22.86
CA ARG A 322 -0.64 8.69 -23.25
C ARG A 322 -2.03 8.63 -23.85
N TYR A 323 -2.98 9.46 -23.39
CA TYR A 323 -4.28 9.62 -24.05
C TYR A 323 -4.11 10.18 -25.47
N LYS A 324 -3.27 11.21 -25.63
CA LYS A 324 -2.94 11.78 -26.93
C LYS A 324 -2.28 10.76 -27.87
N ASP A 325 -1.43 9.88 -27.36
CA ASP A 325 -0.78 8.84 -28.15
C ASP A 325 -1.74 7.71 -28.56
N LEU A 326 -2.85 7.52 -27.83
CA LEU A 326 -3.88 6.51 -28.13
C LEU A 326 -4.83 6.92 -29.27
N SER A 327 -5.14 8.21 -29.40
CA SER A 327 -6.09 8.68 -30.41
C SER A 327 -5.70 10.04 -30.99
N SER A 328 -5.78 10.15 -32.32
CA SER A 328 -5.54 11.41 -33.03
C SER A 328 -6.59 12.48 -32.77
N HIS A 329 -7.74 12.10 -32.18
CA HIS A 329 -8.82 13.01 -31.83
C HIS A 329 -8.57 13.79 -30.53
N ILE A 330 -7.57 13.39 -29.73
CA ILE A 330 -7.23 14.09 -28.49
C ILE A 330 -6.18 15.18 -28.73
N LYS A 331 -6.56 16.42 -28.42
CA LYS A 331 -5.71 17.62 -28.50
C LYS A 331 -5.42 18.14 -27.11
N VAL A 332 -4.18 18.56 -26.86
CA VAL A 332 -3.75 19.04 -25.53
C VAL A 332 -3.24 20.48 -25.64
N LYS A 333 -3.77 21.38 -24.82
CA LYS A 333 -3.38 22.80 -24.77
C LYS A 333 -3.06 23.19 -23.32
N TYR A 334 -2.02 24.00 -23.11
CA TYR A 334 -1.69 24.54 -21.78
C TYR A 334 -2.14 25.99 -21.74
N VAL A 335 -2.92 26.33 -20.73
CA VAL A 335 -3.40 27.69 -20.49
C VAL A 335 -2.86 28.15 -19.14
N ASP A 336 -2.04 29.18 -19.14
CA ASP A 336 -1.45 29.72 -17.94
C ASP A 336 -2.43 30.71 -17.27
N PRO A 337 -2.98 30.38 -16.08
CA PRO A 337 -3.93 31.26 -15.39
C PRO A 337 -3.34 32.63 -15.02
N ALA A 338 -2.01 32.75 -14.90
CA ALA A 338 -1.38 34.04 -14.64
C ALA A 338 -1.44 34.98 -15.86
N THR A 339 -1.52 34.42 -17.07
CA THR A 339 -1.62 35.20 -18.32
C THR A 339 -3.05 35.31 -18.84
N SER A 340 -3.90 34.33 -18.53
CA SER A 340 -5.29 34.23 -18.98
C SER A 340 -6.23 33.91 -17.80
N PRO A 341 -6.35 34.80 -16.80
CA PRO A 341 -7.03 34.50 -15.53
C PRO A 341 -8.55 34.32 -15.65
N LYS A 342 -9.16 34.72 -16.77
CA LYS A 342 -10.61 34.58 -17.01
C LYS A 342 -10.97 33.41 -17.92
N PHE A 343 -10.00 32.65 -18.42
CA PHE A 343 -10.26 31.56 -19.37
C PHE A 343 -11.22 30.50 -18.82
N TYR A 344 -11.14 30.18 -17.52
CA TYR A 344 -12.02 29.19 -16.91
C TYR A 344 -13.49 29.63 -16.84
N GLN A 345 -13.78 30.93 -16.92
CA GLN A 345 -15.14 31.48 -16.75
C GLN A 345 -16.08 31.07 -17.88
N ASP A 346 -15.53 30.64 -19.02
CA ASP A 346 -16.31 30.09 -20.12
C ASP A 346 -16.79 28.65 -19.82
N TYR A 347 -16.27 28.02 -18.75
CA TYR A 347 -16.47 26.60 -18.43
C TYR A 347 -16.98 26.33 -17.01
N THR A 348 -16.72 27.22 -16.04
CA THR A 348 -17.18 27.06 -14.65
C THR A 348 -17.25 28.41 -13.92
N ASP A 349 -18.18 28.51 -12.96
CA ASP A 349 -18.38 29.68 -12.10
C ASP A 349 -17.35 29.77 -10.95
N THR A 350 -16.78 28.62 -10.55
CA THR A 350 -15.77 28.54 -9.48
C THR A 350 -14.37 28.55 -10.06
N THR A 351 -13.46 29.32 -9.45
CA THR A 351 -12.06 29.35 -9.90
C THR A 351 -11.40 28.00 -9.64
N PRO A 352 -10.98 27.25 -10.69
CA PRO A 352 -10.30 25.98 -10.51
C PRO A 352 -8.92 26.19 -9.90
N THR A 353 -8.42 25.18 -9.21
CA THR A 353 -7.05 25.19 -8.70
C THR A 353 -6.00 25.08 -9.83
N THR A 354 -4.74 25.36 -9.51
CA THR A 354 -3.64 25.28 -10.51
C THR A 354 -3.38 23.81 -10.84
N ASN A 355 -3.18 23.49 -12.13
CA ASN A 355 -3.12 22.14 -12.71
C ASN A 355 -4.47 21.42 -12.87
N SER A 356 -5.61 22.05 -12.56
CA SER A 356 -6.92 21.53 -12.95
C SER A 356 -7.04 21.35 -14.47
N LEU A 357 -7.92 20.45 -14.90
CA LEU A 357 -8.12 20.10 -16.31
C LEU A 357 -9.50 20.56 -16.77
N ILE A 358 -9.60 21.00 -18.02
CA ILE A 358 -10.87 21.23 -18.70
C ILE A 358 -10.89 20.34 -19.94
N ILE A 359 -11.90 19.49 -20.05
CA ILE A 359 -12.09 18.59 -21.18
C ILE A 359 -13.28 19.12 -21.97
N GLU A 360 -13.05 19.46 -23.24
CA GLU A 360 -14.00 20.13 -24.13
C GLU A 360 -14.25 19.27 -25.38
N SER A 361 -15.52 19.00 -25.67
CA SER A 361 -15.99 18.53 -26.99
C SER A 361 -16.72 19.66 -27.72
N LYS A 362 -17.31 19.36 -28.89
CA LYS A 362 -18.14 20.35 -29.62
C LYS A 362 -19.38 20.77 -28.85
N ASN A 363 -19.95 19.87 -28.05
CA ASN A 363 -21.28 20.04 -27.48
C ASN A 363 -21.25 20.47 -26.01
N ARG A 364 -20.20 20.07 -25.27
CA ARG A 364 -20.12 20.34 -23.82
C ARG A 364 -18.68 20.29 -23.30
N SER A 365 -18.51 20.67 -22.04
CA SER A 365 -17.24 20.65 -21.34
C SER A 365 -17.39 20.14 -19.91
N LYS A 366 -16.34 19.53 -19.36
CA LYS A 366 -16.25 19.15 -17.94
C LYS A 366 -14.93 19.63 -17.34
N VAL A 367 -15.01 20.20 -16.14
CA VAL A 367 -13.87 20.66 -15.36
C VAL A 367 -13.53 19.59 -14.32
N ILE A 368 -12.26 19.24 -14.20
CA ILE A 368 -11.70 18.34 -13.17
C ILE A 368 -10.78 19.18 -12.30
N ASP A 369 -11.09 19.30 -11.01
CA ASP A 369 -10.21 20.05 -10.10
C ASP A 369 -8.95 19.24 -9.78
N TYR A 370 -7.82 19.92 -9.56
CA TYR A 370 -6.56 19.26 -9.20
C TYR A 370 -6.68 18.45 -7.91
N ASN A 371 -7.54 18.87 -6.98
CA ASN A 371 -7.77 18.13 -5.74
C ASN A 371 -8.52 16.81 -5.97
N ASP A 372 -9.29 16.68 -7.06
CA ASP A 372 -9.99 15.44 -7.42
C ASP A 372 -9.06 14.45 -8.13
N ILE A 373 -7.89 14.91 -8.60
CA ILE A 373 -6.87 14.08 -9.26
C ILE A 373 -5.98 13.36 -8.22
N TYR A 374 -5.84 13.93 -7.02
CA TYR A 374 -4.98 13.40 -5.97
C TYR A 374 -5.76 13.27 -4.66
N GLU A 375 -5.89 12.04 -4.17
CA GLU A 375 -6.47 11.81 -2.85
C GLU A 375 -5.41 11.98 -1.77
N TYR A 376 -5.81 12.57 -0.65
CA TYR A 376 -4.95 12.82 0.50
C TYR A 376 -5.51 12.11 1.73
N ASP A 377 -4.69 11.30 2.38
CA ASP A 377 -5.04 10.78 3.69
C ASP A 377 -4.85 11.88 4.75
N SER A 378 -5.94 12.14 5.45
CA SER A 378 -6.01 13.07 6.57
C SER A 378 -5.78 12.35 7.91
N SER A 379 -5.09 11.21 7.92
CA SER A 379 -4.70 10.51 9.14
C SER A 379 -3.59 11.28 9.87
N SER A 380 -4.04 12.23 10.69
CA SER A 380 -3.18 12.98 11.59
C SER A 380 -2.72 12.06 12.73
N TYR A 381 -1.63 11.30 12.52
CA TYR A 381 -0.98 10.56 13.60
C TYR A 381 -0.48 11.53 14.67
N TYR A 382 -1.07 11.44 15.87
CA TYR A 382 -0.75 12.28 17.02
C TYR A 382 0.56 11.84 17.68
N TYR A 383 1.70 11.96 16.97
CA TYR A 383 3.04 11.87 17.54
C TYR A 383 3.99 12.78 16.76
N GLY A 384 4.06 14.05 17.15
CA GLY A 384 5.02 15.04 16.63
C GLY A 384 4.34 16.19 15.89
N TYR A 385 4.84 17.40 16.12
CA TYR A 385 4.29 18.69 15.66
C TYR A 385 4.39 18.94 14.13
N GLN A 386 4.06 17.97 13.29
CA GLN A 386 3.86 18.18 11.85
C GLN A 386 2.74 17.28 11.34
N SER A 387 1.61 17.89 10.98
CA SER A 387 0.64 17.28 10.06
C SER A 387 1.32 17.18 8.70
N GLN A 388 1.55 15.95 8.24
CA GLN A 388 2.03 15.68 6.90
C GLN A 388 0.93 14.90 6.19
N SER A 389 0.15 15.59 5.36
CA SER A 389 -0.79 14.94 4.45
C SER A 389 0.02 14.16 3.41
N SER A 390 -0.16 12.84 3.36
CA SER A 390 0.42 11.99 2.32
C SER A 390 -0.62 11.75 1.23
N ILE A 391 -0.22 11.95 -0.02
CA ILE A 391 -1.05 11.59 -1.18
C ILE A 391 -1.23 10.07 -1.17
N THR A 392 -2.46 9.60 -1.09
CA THR A 392 -2.82 8.17 -1.05
C THR A 392 -3.39 7.64 -2.35
N GLY A 393 -3.94 8.50 -3.22
CA GLY A 393 -4.50 8.10 -4.51
C GLY A 393 -4.10 9.02 -5.67
N TYR A 394 -4.00 8.46 -6.87
CA TYR A 394 -3.85 9.18 -8.15
C TYR A 394 -4.97 8.77 -9.11
N ASP A 395 -5.92 9.67 -9.34
CA ASP A 395 -7.12 9.41 -10.14
C ASP A 395 -7.14 10.15 -11.48
N ALA A 396 -5.98 10.54 -12.04
CA ALA A 396 -6.00 11.26 -13.32
C ALA A 396 -6.64 10.43 -14.44
N GLU A 397 -6.46 9.10 -14.46
CA GLU A 397 -7.04 8.27 -15.51
C GLU A 397 -8.57 8.17 -15.40
N GLY A 398 -9.10 7.91 -14.21
CA GLY A 398 -10.55 7.80 -14.01
C GLY A 398 -11.26 9.11 -14.25
N GLN A 399 -10.72 10.22 -13.74
CA GLN A 399 -11.28 11.55 -13.99
C GLN A 399 -11.27 11.92 -15.47
N ILE A 400 -10.15 11.69 -16.18
CA ILE A 400 -10.05 12.04 -17.61
C ILE A 400 -10.96 11.16 -18.47
N THR A 401 -11.02 9.85 -18.24
CA THR A 401 -11.90 8.97 -19.03
C THR A 401 -13.36 9.28 -18.78
N SER A 402 -13.78 9.42 -17.52
CA SER A 402 -15.17 9.77 -17.19
C SER A 402 -15.56 11.10 -17.82
N ALA A 403 -14.67 12.10 -17.78
CA ALA A 403 -14.95 13.38 -18.41
C ALA A 403 -14.97 13.30 -19.95
N ILE A 404 -14.12 12.50 -20.59
CA ILE A 404 -14.18 12.24 -22.04
C ILE A 404 -15.52 11.61 -22.43
N GLU A 405 -15.96 10.61 -21.67
CA GLU A 405 -17.25 9.95 -21.85
C GLU A 405 -18.40 10.94 -21.68
N TYR A 406 -18.41 11.66 -20.56
CA TYR A 406 -19.39 12.71 -20.31
C TYR A 406 -19.52 13.68 -21.49
N VAL A 407 -18.39 14.17 -22.04
CA VAL A 407 -18.43 15.14 -23.15
C VAL A 407 -18.79 14.55 -24.51
N THR A 408 -18.77 13.23 -24.66
CA THR A 408 -19.09 12.51 -25.91
C THR A 408 -20.46 11.83 -25.90
N MET A 409 -21.09 11.68 -24.72
CA MET A 409 -22.48 11.24 -24.61
C MET A 409 -23.46 12.21 -25.28
N ASP A 410 -24.67 11.75 -25.61
CA ASP A 410 -25.79 12.61 -25.97
C ASP A 410 -26.43 13.24 -24.72
N ALA A 411 -27.03 14.44 -24.85
CA ALA A 411 -27.44 15.26 -23.70
C ALA A 411 -28.72 14.75 -23.01
N ASP A 412 -29.52 13.99 -23.76
CA ASP A 412 -30.80 13.45 -23.32
C ASP A 412 -30.66 12.06 -22.65
N GLU A 413 -29.43 11.58 -22.42
CA GLU A 413 -29.13 10.20 -21.95
C GLU A 413 -28.50 10.12 -20.55
N LEU A 414 -28.28 11.23 -19.83
CA LEU A 414 -27.65 11.17 -18.49
C LEU A 414 -28.66 10.74 -17.41
N PRO A 415 -28.46 9.59 -16.74
CA PRO A 415 -29.37 9.14 -15.71
C PRO A 415 -29.34 10.08 -14.49
N VAL A 416 -30.52 10.38 -13.93
CA VAL A 416 -30.66 11.20 -12.71
C VAL A 416 -30.97 10.28 -11.54
N ILE A 417 -30.12 10.33 -10.52
CA ILE A 417 -30.30 9.58 -9.27
C ILE A 417 -30.65 10.55 -8.15
N TYR A 418 -31.79 10.34 -7.51
CA TYR A 418 -32.26 11.19 -6.42
C TYR A 418 -31.98 10.56 -5.06
N GLN A 419 -31.22 11.22 -4.21
CA GLN A 419 -31.09 10.88 -2.81
C GLN A 419 -32.21 11.54 -2.01
N ILE A 420 -33.06 10.74 -1.37
CA ILE A 420 -34.16 11.24 -0.56
C ILE A 420 -33.63 11.87 0.72
N THR A 421 -34.14 13.05 1.03
CA THR A 421 -33.80 13.83 2.23
C THR A 421 -35.07 14.36 2.89
N GLY A 422 -35.00 14.64 4.20
CA GLY A 422 -36.10 15.25 4.97
C GLY A 422 -36.51 14.43 6.19
N HIS A 423 -36.02 13.19 6.32
CA HIS A 423 -36.27 12.28 7.43
C HIS A 423 -34.98 11.94 8.19
N ASN A 424 -33.99 12.84 8.13
CA ASN A 424 -32.68 12.71 8.75
C ASN A 424 -31.89 11.49 8.23
N GLU A 425 -32.03 11.21 6.94
CA GLU A 425 -31.23 10.25 6.18
C GLU A 425 -29.74 10.62 6.24
N THR A 426 -28.88 9.61 6.20
CA THR A 426 -27.43 9.83 6.17
C THR A 426 -26.99 10.09 4.73
N GLU A 427 -26.10 11.04 4.50
CA GLU A 427 -25.48 11.21 3.17
C GLU A 427 -24.63 9.98 2.83
N ILE A 428 -24.56 9.60 1.55
CA ILE A 428 -23.65 8.53 1.14
C ILE A 428 -22.21 9.06 1.19
N GLY A 429 -21.24 8.17 1.49
CA GLY A 429 -19.83 8.55 1.57
C GLY A 429 -19.28 9.17 0.29
N SER A 430 -18.21 9.95 0.41
CA SER A 430 -17.57 10.66 -0.71
C SER A 430 -17.05 9.73 -1.81
N ASN A 431 -16.59 8.52 -1.45
CA ASN A 431 -16.20 7.49 -2.41
C ASN A 431 -17.42 7.06 -3.24
N PHE A 432 -18.57 6.87 -2.61
CA PHE A 432 -19.82 6.46 -3.25
C PHE A 432 -20.42 7.56 -4.13
N GLN A 433 -20.37 8.82 -3.69
CA GLN A 433 -20.73 9.97 -4.54
C GLN A 433 -19.85 10.05 -5.79
N SER A 434 -18.56 9.74 -5.63
CA SER A 434 -17.61 9.66 -6.73
C SER A 434 -17.95 8.51 -7.69
N VAL A 435 -18.39 7.36 -7.18
CA VAL A 435 -18.89 6.25 -8.01
C VAL A 435 -20.07 6.70 -8.87
N VAL A 436 -21.07 7.37 -8.28
CA VAL A 436 -22.23 7.91 -9.04
C VAL A 436 -21.78 8.91 -10.11
N SER A 437 -20.88 9.83 -9.73
CA SER A 437 -20.36 10.86 -10.63
C SER A 437 -19.54 10.28 -11.79
N LYS A 438 -18.75 9.23 -11.51
CA LYS A 438 -17.94 8.52 -12.51
C LYS A 438 -18.78 7.64 -13.42
N ALA A 439 -19.92 7.14 -12.96
CA ALA A 439 -20.93 6.48 -13.78
C ALA A 439 -21.73 7.45 -14.67
N ASN A 440 -21.33 8.73 -14.72
CA ASN A 440 -22.00 9.81 -15.47
C ASN A 440 -23.48 9.97 -15.09
N ALA A 441 -23.84 9.64 -13.85
CA ALA A 441 -25.16 9.90 -13.30
C ALA A 441 -25.15 11.22 -12.50
N ASN A 442 -26.24 11.98 -12.60
CA ASN A 442 -26.42 13.20 -11.81
C ASN A 442 -27.05 12.84 -10.46
N LEU A 443 -26.27 12.94 -9.38
CA LEU A 443 -26.78 12.82 -8.02
C LEU A 443 -27.44 14.14 -7.59
N LYS A 444 -28.73 14.09 -7.23
CA LYS A 444 -29.50 15.24 -6.72
C LYS A 444 -30.18 14.89 -5.41
N SER A 445 -30.36 15.85 -4.52
CA SER A 445 -31.20 15.68 -3.32
C SER A 445 -32.68 15.88 -3.66
N LEU A 446 -33.56 15.10 -3.03
CA LEU A 446 -35.01 15.18 -3.19
C LEU A 446 -35.71 15.23 -1.82
N GLU A 447 -36.33 16.37 -1.52
CA GLU A 447 -37.26 16.49 -0.38
C GLU A 447 -38.69 16.22 -0.85
N LEU A 448 -39.22 15.03 -0.55
CA LEU A 448 -40.55 14.59 -1.00
C LEU A 448 -41.69 15.50 -0.53
N PHE A 449 -41.53 16.17 0.61
CA PHE A 449 -42.52 17.10 1.16
C PHE A 449 -42.82 18.27 0.19
N ASN A 450 -41.84 18.67 -0.62
CA ASN A 450 -41.97 19.81 -1.54
C ASN A 450 -42.51 19.42 -2.91
N GLU A 451 -42.66 18.12 -3.19
CA GLU A 451 -43.00 17.60 -4.51
C GLU A 451 -44.31 16.79 -4.46
N GLU A 452 -45.10 16.83 -5.54
CA GLU A 452 -46.33 16.04 -5.63
C GLU A 452 -46.06 14.54 -5.86
N LYS A 453 -44.94 14.21 -6.51
CA LYS A 453 -44.50 12.84 -6.82
C LYS A 453 -43.00 12.81 -7.04
N VAL A 454 -42.40 11.61 -7.08
CA VAL A 454 -41.01 11.45 -7.53
C VAL A 454 -40.90 11.98 -8.97
N PRO A 455 -39.89 12.82 -9.28
CA PRO A 455 -39.71 13.39 -10.61
C PRO A 455 -39.67 12.34 -11.74
N GLU A 456 -40.25 12.65 -12.89
CA GLU A 456 -40.32 11.71 -14.03
C GLU A 456 -38.95 11.44 -14.68
N ASP A 457 -37.97 12.32 -14.48
CA ASP A 457 -36.58 12.14 -14.93
C ASP A 457 -35.76 11.21 -13.99
N ALA A 458 -36.33 10.80 -12.86
CA ALA A 458 -35.66 9.94 -11.89
C ALA A 458 -35.42 8.52 -12.44
N THR A 459 -34.16 8.22 -12.77
CA THR A 459 -33.74 6.87 -13.16
C THR A 459 -33.73 5.91 -11.98
N ALA A 460 -33.31 6.40 -10.81
CA ALA A 460 -33.36 5.66 -9.56
C ALA A 460 -33.43 6.61 -8.35
N ILE A 461 -33.87 6.11 -7.21
CA ILE A 461 -33.84 6.80 -5.92
C ILE A 461 -32.96 6.08 -4.90
N ILE A 462 -32.35 6.82 -3.98
CA ILE A 462 -31.60 6.28 -2.84
C ILE A 462 -32.27 6.74 -1.54
N ILE A 463 -32.65 5.78 -0.70
CA ILE A 463 -33.15 6.04 0.66
C ILE A 463 -32.12 5.47 1.63
N ASN A 464 -31.27 6.34 2.20
CA ASN A 464 -30.14 5.91 3.02
C ASN A 464 -30.41 6.08 4.53
N SER A 465 -30.92 5.03 5.16
CA SER A 465 -31.09 4.90 6.61
C SER A 465 -31.78 6.12 7.27
N PRO A 466 -33.05 6.40 6.95
CA PRO A 466 -33.82 7.43 7.65
C PRO A 466 -33.87 7.14 9.16
N THR A 467 -33.81 8.18 9.98
CA THR A 467 -33.96 8.04 11.45
C THR A 467 -35.28 8.62 11.95
N VAL A 468 -36.01 9.34 11.10
CA VAL A 468 -37.37 9.83 11.34
C VAL A 468 -38.30 9.09 10.40
N ASP A 469 -39.50 8.74 10.86
CA ASP A 469 -40.45 8.04 10.00
C ASP A 469 -40.96 8.94 8.88
N PHE A 470 -41.26 8.34 7.74
CA PHE A 470 -41.94 9.02 6.65
C PHE A 470 -43.35 9.40 7.12
N ASN A 471 -43.90 10.50 6.59
CA ASN A 471 -45.34 10.68 6.68
C ASN A 471 -46.05 9.74 5.68
N GLU A 472 -47.35 9.55 5.83
CA GLU A 472 -48.11 8.61 5.00
C GLU A 472 -48.13 9.02 3.52
N GLU A 473 -48.12 10.33 3.24
CA GLU A 473 -48.14 10.86 1.88
C GLU A 473 -46.81 10.60 1.17
N ASP A 474 -45.68 10.88 1.82
CA ASP A 474 -44.34 10.69 1.26
C ASP A 474 -44.01 9.21 1.05
N ALA A 475 -44.42 8.33 1.98
CA ALA A 475 -44.30 6.89 1.78
C ALA A 475 -45.14 6.42 0.57
N GLN A 476 -46.35 6.97 0.39
CA GLN A 476 -47.20 6.64 -0.76
C GLN A 476 -46.57 7.11 -2.08
N LYS A 477 -45.97 8.31 -2.13
CA LYS A 477 -45.25 8.79 -3.32
C LYS A 477 -44.14 7.83 -3.77
N VAL A 478 -43.40 7.26 -2.82
CA VAL A 478 -42.34 6.26 -3.13
C VAL A 478 -42.96 4.95 -3.61
N ILE A 479 -44.03 4.47 -2.95
CA ILE A 479 -44.73 3.24 -3.36
C ILE A 479 -45.29 3.38 -4.78
N ASP A 480 -45.89 4.53 -5.10
CA ASP A 480 -46.44 4.80 -6.44
C ASP A 480 -45.34 4.87 -7.51
N TYR A 481 -44.18 5.45 -7.18
CA TYR A 481 -43.00 5.45 -8.05
C TYR A 481 -42.51 4.02 -8.34
N LEU A 482 -42.39 3.18 -7.32
CA LEU A 482 -41.95 1.79 -7.47
C LEU A 482 -42.97 0.96 -8.27
N ASN A 483 -44.27 1.09 -7.97
CA ASN A 483 -45.34 0.43 -8.73
C ASN A 483 -45.38 0.86 -10.20
N GLY A 484 -44.86 2.05 -10.52
CA GLY A 484 -44.66 2.54 -11.89
C GLY A 484 -43.44 1.99 -12.62
N GLY A 485 -42.71 1.03 -12.02
CA GLY A 485 -41.47 0.47 -12.58
C GLY A 485 -40.20 1.22 -12.14
N GLY A 486 -40.30 2.05 -11.11
CA GLY A 486 -39.17 2.80 -10.55
C GLY A 486 -38.10 1.90 -9.93
N LYS A 487 -36.90 2.44 -9.76
CA LYS A 487 -35.75 1.72 -9.19
C LYS A 487 -35.29 2.37 -7.91
N ALA A 488 -34.97 1.58 -6.89
CA ALA A 488 -34.56 2.12 -5.59
C ALA A 488 -33.44 1.34 -4.92
N LEU A 489 -32.49 2.07 -4.32
CA LEU A 489 -31.61 1.54 -3.30
C LEU A 489 -32.15 1.94 -1.93
N ILE A 490 -32.47 0.96 -1.08
CA ILE A 490 -33.04 1.17 0.25
C ILE A 490 -32.08 0.61 1.30
N VAL A 491 -31.61 1.47 2.19
CA VAL A 491 -30.70 1.08 3.27
C VAL A 491 -31.39 1.27 4.61
N GLY A 492 -31.45 0.21 5.41
CA GLY A 492 -32.01 0.21 6.75
C GLY A 492 -30.96 0.28 7.85
N CYS A 493 -31.43 0.38 9.10
CA CYS A 493 -30.56 0.35 10.28
C CYS A 493 -31.23 -0.36 11.45
N TYR A 494 -30.53 -1.32 12.05
CA TYR A 494 -31.05 -2.09 13.21
C TYR A 494 -31.44 -1.21 14.41
N ALA A 495 -30.89 0.00 14.52
CA ALA A 495 -31.08 0.86 15.68
C ALA A 495 -32.46 1.52 15.73
N TYR A 496 -33.08 1.80 14.58
CA TYR A 496 -34.29 2.63 14.50
C TYR A 496 -35.41 2.04 13.65
N ASN A 497 -35.17 0.96 12.89
CA ASN A 497 -36.16 0.38 11.97
C ASN A 497 -37.53 0.09 12.60
N ASP A 498 -37.59 -0.31 13.87
CA ASP A 498 -38.86 -0.62 14.56
C ASP A 498 -39.77 0.60 14.75
N GLU A 499 -39.19 1.81 14.71
CA GLU A 499 -39.90 3.08 14.93
C GLU A 499 -40.37 3.73 13.61
N LEU A 500 -40.02 3.14 12.45
CA LEU A 500 -40.26 3.71 11.12
C LEU A 500 -41.39 2.97 10.37
N ALA A 501 -42.62 3.10 10.87
CA ALA A 501 -43.76 2.34 10.36
C ALA A 501 -44.06 2.63 8.88
N ASN A 502 -44.02 3.89 8.44
CA ASN A 502 -44.32 4.25 7.06
C ASN A 502 -43.14 3.95 6.11
N PHE A 503 -41.90 4.12 6.55
CA PHE A 503 -40.75 3.62 5.79
C PHE A 503 -40.83 2.11 5.55
N ASN A 504 -41.19 1.33 6.58
CA ASN A 504 -41.36 -0.12 6.45
C ASN A 504 -42.54 -0.51 5.54
N LYS A 505 -43.56 0.34 5.37
CA LYS A 505 -44.63 0.10 4.38
C LYS A 505 -44.10 0.07 2.95
N ILE A 506 -43.07 0.86 2.63
CA ILE A 506 -42.44 0.89 1.29
C ILE A 506 -41.87 -0.49 0.95
N LEU A 507 -41.11 -1.09 1.87
CA LEU A 507 -40.58 -2.45 1.70
C LEU A 507 -41.67 -3.51 1.71
N SER A 508 -42.70 -3.33 2.56
CA SER A 508 -43.83 -4.25 2.68
C SER A 508 -44.65 -4.34 1.39
N ALA A 509 -44.68 -3.30 0.56
CA ALA A 509 -45.32 -3.32 -0.76
C ALA A 509 -44.75 -4.43 -1.68
N TYR A 510 -43.48 -4.80 -1.46
CA TYR A 510 -42.79 -5.89 -2.16
C TYR A 510 -42.54 -7.10 -1.25
N ASN A 511 -43.31 -7.25 -0.16
CA ASN A 511 -43.20 -8.35 0.82
C ASN A 511 -41.81 -8.47 1.49
N VAL A 512 -41.03 -7.39 1.53
CA VAL A 512 -39.74 -7.33 2.22
C VAL A 512 -39.89 -6.64 3.57
N SER A 513 -39.16 -7.09 4.58
CA SER A 513 -39.11 -6.43 5.89
C SER A 513 -37.77 -6.63 6.60
N PHE A 514 -37.32 -5.65 7.38
CA PHE A 514 -36.20 -5.83 8.30
C PHE A 514 -36.64 -6.56 9.57
N LYS A 515 -35.88 -7.54 10.02
CA LYS A 515 -36.08 -8.15 11.35
C LYS A 515 -35.51 -7.25 12.44
N THR A 516 -36.21 -7.17 13.56
CA THR A 516 -35.76 -6.50 14.78
C THR A 516 -34.52 -7.19 15.37
N GLY A 517 -33.46 -6.42 15.57
CA GLY A 517 -32.20 -6.88 16.18
C GLY A 517 -30.98 -6.66 15.29
N VAL A 518 -29.81 -6.95 15.85
CA VAL A 518 -28.51 -6.86 15.16
C VAL A 518 -27.89 -8.24 14.99
N ILE A 519 -27.29 -8.50 13.85
CA ILE A 519 -26.63 -9.78 13.60
C ILE A 519 -25.23 -9.79 14.24
N ALA A 520 -24.93 -10.85 14.97
CA ALA A 520 -23.60 -11.20 15.46
C ALA A 520 -23.10 -12.48 14.77
N GLU A 521 -21.89 -12.44 14.22
CA GLU A 521 -21.25 -13.58 13.56
C GLU A 521 -20.31 -14.30 14.52
N ASN A 522 -20.43 -15.63 14.59
CA ASN A 522 -19.61 -16.47 15.46
C ASN A 522 -18.62 -17.34 14.67
N ASP A 523 -18.69 -17.36 13.34
CA ASP A 523 -17.62 -17.89 12.50
C ASP A 523 -16.47 -16.88 12.42
N SER A 524 -15.34 -17.27 13.02
CA SER A 524 -14.10 -16.46 13.02
C SER A 524 -13.53 -16.11 11.65
N SER A 525 -14.01 -16.73 10.56
CA SER A 525 -13.65 -16.39 9.19
C SER A 525 -14.56 -15.35 8.54
N LYS A 526 -15.69 -14.99 9.19
CA LYS A 526 -16.77 -14.16 8.66
C LYS A 526 -17.01 -12.88 9.46
N TYR A 527 -16.11 -12.51 10.38
CA TYR A 527 -16.17 -11.21 11.07
C TYR A 527 -14.77 -10.60 11.28
N TYR A 528 -14.71 -9.27 11.45
CA TYR A 528 -13.47 -8.52 11.63
C TYR A 528 -13.39 -7.88 13.03
N GLN A 529 -12.48 -8.35 13.88
CA GLN A 529 -12.20 -7.87 15.26
C GLN A 529 -13.37 -7.98 16.26
N ASN A 530 -14.59 -7.71 15.84
CA ASN A 530 -15.82 -7.69 16.62
C ASN A 530 -16.88 -8.55 15.91
N PRO A 531 -17.60 -9.45 16.61
CA PRO A 531 -18.70 -10.24 16.04
C PRO A 531 -19.81 -9.44 15.33
N LEU A 532 -19.97 -8.15 15.63
CA LEU A 532 -20.94 -7.28 14.93
C LEU A 532 -20.40 -6.68 13.63
N TYR A 533 -19.11 -6.86 13.32
CA TYR A 533 -18.46 -6.38 12.11
C TYR A 533 -18.37 -7.53 11.12
N LEU A 534 -19.43 -7.67 10.33
CA LEU A 534 -19.67 -8.82 9.48
C LEU A 534 -18.87 -8.71 8.19
N LEU A 535 -18.33 -9.84 7.76
CA LEU A 535 -17.77 -10.09 6.44
C LEU A 535 -18.67 -11.13 5.75
N PRO A 536 -19.85 -10.71 5.25
CA PRO A 536 -20.79 -11.63 4.62
C PRO A 536 -20.17 -12.39 3.44
N THR A 537 -20.75 -13.54 3.15
CA THR A 537 -20.57 -14.20 1.85
C THR A 537 -21.23 -13.34 0.78
N VAL A 538 -20.45 -12.95 -0.23
CA VAL A 538 -20.92 -12.25 -1.42
C VAL A 538 -21.34 -13.31 -2.44
N GLU A 539 -22.62 -13.33 -2.81
CA GLU A 539 -23.12 -14.19 -3.88
C GLU A 539 -22.75 -13.56 -5.23
N THR A 540 -22.35 -14.35 -6.22
CA THR A 540 -21.99 -13.81 -7.55
C THR A 540 -23.25 -13.50 -8.35
N THR A 541 -23.53 -12.22 -8.57
CA THR A 541 -24.69 -11.71 -9.30
C THR A 541 -24.30 -10.48 -10.12
N ASP A 542 -25.21 -9.97 -10.95
CA ASP A 542 -25.00 -8.71 -11.69
C ASP A 542 -24.84 -7.47 -10.79
N TYR A 543 -25.16 -7.59 -9.49
CA TYR A 543 -25.04 -6.51 -8.49
C TYR A 543 -23.76 -6.59 -7.65
N THR A 544 -22.95 -7.64 -7.81
CA THR A 544 -21.87 -8.00 -6.88
C THR A 544 -20.64 -8.59 -7.59
N SER A 545 -20.60 -8.51 -8.92
CA SER A 545 -19.58 -9.13 -9.77
C SER A 545 -18.18 -8.64 -9.45
N ASP A 546 -17.98 -7.33 -9.26
CA ASP A 546 -16.69 -6.71 -8.96
C ASP A 546 -16.27 -6.93 -7.50
N ALA A 547 -17.23 -7.21 -6.60
CA ALA A 547 -16.96 -7.41 -5.17
C ALA A 547 -16.73 -8.88 -4.75
N THR A 548 -16.92 -9.84 -5.67
CA THR A 548 -16.91 -11.29 -5.37
C THR A 548 -15.55 -11.81 -4.91
N ASP A 549 -14.45 -11.27 -5.46
CA ASP A 549 -13.07 -11.69 -5.12
C ASP A 549 -12.55 -11.06 -3.81
N GLY A 550 -13.32 -10.14 -3.22
CA GLY A 550 -12.96 -9.40 -2.01
C GLY A 550 -13.87 -9.69 -0.81
N TYR A 551 -13.75 -8.85 0.22
CA TYR A 551 -14.66 -8.87 1.37
C TYR A 551 -15.58 -7.66 1.30
N VAL A 552 -16.88 -7.84 1.52
CA VAL A 552 -17.79 -6.72 1.82
C VAL A 552 -17.80 -6.53 3.33
N PHE A 553 -17.84 -5.28 3.81
CA PHE A 553 -17.87 -4.96 5.23
C PHE A 553 -19.23 -4.40 5.65
N LEU A 554 -19.84 -5.02 6.66
CA LEU A 554 -21.07 -4.53 7.27
C LEU A 554 -20.88 -4.40 8.80
N ALA A 555 -20.81 -3.17 9.32
CA ALA A 555 -20.94 -2.97 10.76
C ALA A 555 -22.43 -3.04 11.15
N GLY A 556 -22.78 -3.86 12.12
CA GLY A 556 -24.13 -3.92 12.70
C GLY A 556 -25.25 -3.95 11.66
N SER A 557 -25.58 -5.12 11.13
CA SER A 557 -26.65 -5.27 10.14
C SER A 557 -27.92 -5.84 10.76
N CYS A 558 -29.08 -5.35 10.31
CA CYS A 558 -30.34 -6.10 10.44
C CYS A 558 -30.37 -7.28 9.46
N ALA A 559 -31.21 -8.27 9.76
CA ALA A 559 -31.57 -9.34 8.83
C ALA A 559 -32.75 -8.92 7.95
N ILE A 560 -32.73 -9.32 6.68
CA ILE A 560 -33.79 -9.07 5.71
C ILE A 560 -34.65 -10.32 5.58
N ASN A 561 -35.97 -10.14 5.73
CA ASN A 561 -36.98 -11.18 5.55
C ASN A 561 -37.73 -10.95 4.24
N TYR A 562 -37.94 -12.02 3.48
CA TYR A 562 -38.59 -12.02 2.16
C TYR A 562 -39.18 -13.41 1.86
N PRO A 563 -40.20 -13.52 1.00
CA PRO A 563 -40.82 -14.79 0.62
C PRO A 563 -40.03 -15.54 -0.45
N GLU A 564 -40.53 -16.69 -0.89
CA GLU A 564 -40.04 -17.34 -2.13
C GLU A 564 -40.49 -16.54 -3.37
N ASP A 565 -39.80 -16.78 -4.49
CA ASP A 565 -40.12 -16.17 -5.79
C ASP A 565 -41.57 -16.44 -6.21
N THR A 566 -42.17 -15.47 -6.89
CA THR A 566 -43.46 -15.59 -7.56
C THR A 566 -43.27 -15.56 -9.08
N ASP A 567 -44.34 -15.78 -9.85
CA ASP A 567 -44.27 -15.70 -11.32
C ASP A 567 -43.81 -14.32 -11.81
N ASP A 568 -44.10 -13.26 -11.05
CA ASP A 568 -43.83 -11.86 -11.42
C ASP A 568 -42.61 -11.27 -10.67
N VAL A 569 -42.33 -11.69 -9.43
CA VAL A 569 -41.31 -11.08 -8.55
C VAL A 569 -40.23 -12.10 -8.17
N THR A 570 -38.97 -11.72 -8.43
CA THR A 570 -37.78 -12.52 -8.10
C THR A 570 -36.96 -11.87 -6.98
N TYR A 571 -36.55 -12.67 -5.99
CA TYR A 571 -35.74 -12.25 -4.85
C TYR A 571 -34.33 -12.85 -4.93
N THR A 572 -33.35 -12.04 -5.30
CA THR A 572 -31.94 -12.45 -5.44
C THR A 572 -31.15 -12.06 -4.19
N LYS A 573 -30.63 -13.06 -3.47
CA LYS A 573 -29.72 -12.85 -2.35
C LYS A 573 -28.38 -12.31 -2.84
N LEU A 574 -27.93 -11.20 -2.26
CA LEU A 574 -26.63 -10.59 -2.58
C LEU A 574 -25.58 -10.91 -1.50
N LEU A 575 -25.96 -10.74 -0.24
CA LEU A 575 -25.08 -10.90 0.91
C LEU A 575 -25.73 -11.79 1.96
N SER A 576 -24.96 -12.75 2.49
CA SER A 576 -25.43 -13.65 3.56
C SER A 576 -24.40 -13.92 4.65
N THR A 577 -24.89 -14.15 5.86
CA THR A 577 -24.05 -14.56 6.99
C THR A 577 -23.86 -16.08 7.03
N SER A 578 -22.96 -16.55 7.90
CA SER A 578 -22.80 -18.00 8.11
C SER A 578 -23.97 -18.61 8.89
N ASP A 579 -24.03 -19.94 8.93
CA ASP A 579 -24.94 -20.70 9.79
C ASP A 579 -24.67 -20.48 11.30
N SER A 580 -23.49 -19.96 11.64
CA SER A 580 -23.11 -19.64 13.04
C SER A 580 -23.54 -18.24 13.47
N ALA A 581 -24.15 -17.46 12.57
CA ALA A 581 -24.64 -16.14 12.89
C ALA A 581 -25.88 -16.18 13.80
N VAL A 582 -26.06 -15.14 14.60
CA VAL A 582 -27.15 -15.01 15.57
C VAL A 582 -27.73 -13.62 15.46
N LEU A 583 -29.05 -13.52 15.28
CA LEU A 583 -29.76 -12.25 15.36
C LEU A 583 -30.06 -11.94 16.82
N LYS A 584 -29.33 -10.98 17.38
CA LYS A 584 -29.45 -10.51 18.76
C LYS A 584 -30.64 -9.55 18.86
N LYS A 585 -31.74 -9.99 19.49
CA LYS A 585 -32.96 -9.17 19.61
C LYS A 585 -32.79 -8.04 20.64
N ASP A 586 -32.19 -8.33 21.79
CA ASP A 586 -31.82 -7.31 22.78
C ASP A 586 -30.46 -6.69 22.44
N TRP A 587 -30.41 -6.02 21.29
CA TRP A 587 -29.18 -5.44 20.76
C TRP A 587 -28.60 -4.32 21.65
N LYS A 588 -29.41 -3.73 22.54
CA LYS A 588 -28.99 -2.66 23.46
C LYS A 588 -28.16 -3.20 24.64
N ASN A 589 -28.29 -4.49 24.99
CA ASN A 589 -27.62 -5.10 26.15
C ASN A 589 -26.80 -6.35 25.78
N ILE A 590 -26.10 -6.33 24.65
CA ILE A 590 -25.28 -7.48 24.22
C ILE A 590 -24.11 -7.71 25.18
N THR A 591 -24.09 -8.87 25.82
CA THR A 591 -22.96 -9.33 26.66
C THR A 591 -22.15 -10.45 26.00
N THR A 592 -22.72 -11.12 24.99
CA THR A 592 -22.13 -12.23 24.26
C THR A 592 -22.67 -12.29 22.82
N SER A 593 -21.86 -12.76 21.88
CA SER A 593 -22.27 -13.00 20.48
C SER A 593 -23.00 -14.33 20.28
N LYS A 594 -22.97 -15.22 21.28
CA LYS A 594 -23.64 -16.52 21.23
C LYS A 594 -25.16 -16.36 21.39
N ALA A 595 -25.89 -17.33 20.85
CA ALA A 595 -27.34 -17.41 20.96
C ALA A 595 -27.82 -17.55 22.40
N GLU A 596 -28.84 -16.75 22.74
CA GLU A 596 -29.63 -16.82 23.97
C GLU A 596 -31.09 -17.15 23.62
N ASP A 597 -31.93 -17.49 24.61
CA ASP A 597 -33.28 -18.02 24.37
C ASP A 597 -34.21 -17.11 23.54
N ALA A 598 -33.94 -15.81 23.49
CA ALA A 598 -34.72 -14.83 22.72
C ALA A 598 -34.19 -14.60 21.29
N ASP A 599 -33.02 -15.13 20.95
CA ASP A 599 -32.35 -14.87 19.68
C ASP A 599 -32.74 -15.87 18.59
N GLU A 600 -32.51 -15.49 17.33
CA GLU A 600 -32.67 -16.39 16.19
C GLU A 600 -31.29 -16.82 15.67
N ASN A 601 -31.16 -18.08 15.28
CA ASN A 601 -29.95 -18.57 14.62
C ASN A 601 -30.06 -18.37 13.11
N GLY A 602 -28.93 -18.08 12.48
CA GLY A 602 -28.81 -17.86 11.04
C GLY A 602 -28.89 -19.15 10.22
N PRO A 603 -28.58 -19.06 8.92
CA PRO A 603 -28.02 -17.90 8.23
C PRO A 603 -29.05 -16.79 7.98
N PHE A 604 -28.58 -15.55 7.83
CA PHE A 604 -29.41 -14.39 7.53
C PHE A 604 -28.96 -13.71 6.23
N THR A 605 -29.92 -13.17 5.48
CA THR A 605 -29.65 -12.29 4.34
C THR A 605 -29.48 -10.86 4.84
N THR A 606 -28.41 -10.19 4.42
CA THR A 606 -28.09 -8.80 4.78
C THR A 606 -28.09 -7.85 3.58
N GLY A 607 -28.11 -8.41 2.36
CA GLY A 607 -28.27 -7.70 1.10
C GLY A 607 -29.17 -8.50 0.15
N LEU A 608 -30.15 -7.84 -0.45
CA LEU A 608 -31.17 -8.47 -1.29
C LEU A 608 -31.48 -7.57 -2.49
N ALA A 609 -31.60 -8.15 -3.68
CA ALA A 609 -32.19 -7.51 -4.85
C ALA A 609 -33.58 -8.10 -5.13
N VAL A 610 -34.55 -7.24 -5.44
CA VAL A 610 -35.93 -7.60 -5.78
C VAL A 610 -36.21 -7.05 -7.17
N ASN A 611 -36.64 -7.91 -8.09
CA ASN A 611 -37.01 -7.51 -9.44
C ASN A 611 -38.45 -7.95 -9.71
N ASP A 612 -39.31 -6.99 -10.05
CA ASP A 612 -40.69 -7.23 -10.46
C ASP A 612 -40.81 -7.06 -11.97
N SER A 613 -41.00 -8.17 -12.67
CA SER A 613 -41.11 -8.21 -14.12
C SER A 613 -42.44 -7.67 -14.66
N SER A 614 -43.47 -7.55 -13.82
CA SER A 614 -44.78 -7.03 -14.21
C SER A 614 -44.80 -5.51 -14.32
N THR A 615 -44.12 -4.84 -13.39
CA THR A 615 -43.99 -3.37 -13.34
C THR A 615 -42.67 -2.86 -13.92
N GLY A 616 -41.63 -3.70 -13.91
CA GLY A 616 -40.25 -3.31 -14.23
C GLY A 616 -39.46 -2.77 -13.03
N ALA A 617 -40.04 -2.81 -11.82
CA ALA A 617 -39.41 -2.27 -10.62
C ALA A 617 -38.17 -3.08 -10.20
N SER A 618 -37.12 -2.39 -9.76
CA SER A 618 -35.88 -3.01 -9.27
C SER A 618 -35.44 -2.36 -7.96
N ILE A 619 -35.38 -3.14 -6.89
CA ILE A 619 -35.11 -2.66 -5.53
C ILE A 619 -33.91 -3.41 -4.96
N VAL A 620 -32.87 -2.69 -4.54
CA VAL A 620 -31.75 -3.27 -3.79
C VAL A 620 -31.84 -2.81 -2.34
N VAL A 621 -31.75 -3.76 -1.41
CA VAL A 621 -31.94 -3.53 0.02
C VAL A 621 -30.70 -3.97 0.79
N PHE A 622 -30.17 -3.08 1.64
CA PHE A 622 -29.10 -3.40 2.59
C PHE A 622 -29.51 -3.15 4.03
N GLY A 623 -29.04 -4.00 4.94
CA GLY A 623 -29.39 -3.95 6.36
C GLY A 623 -28.56 -2.98 7.22
N THR A 624 -27.66 -2.17 6.66
CA THR A 624 -26.86 -1.22 7.44
C THR A 624 -26.44 0.00 6.62
N PRO A 625 -26.45 1.22 7.19
CA PRO A 625 -25.93 2.43 6.53
C PRO A 625 -24.44 2.34 6.22
N TYR A 626 -23.69 1.56 6.99
CA TYR A 626 -22.23 1.47 6.88
C TYR A 626 -21.75 0.74 5.63
N VAL A 627 -22.66 0.16 4.84
CA VAL A 627 -22.33 -0.41 3.53
C VAL A 627 -21.95 0.67 2.51
N VAL A 628 -22.43 1.92 2.71
CA VAL A 628 -22.16 3.10 1.86
C VAL A 628 -21.39 4.20 2.60
N ASP A 629 -20.56 3.83 3.58
CA ASP A 629 -19.74 4.74 4.38
C ASP A 629 -18.24 4.54 4.11
N ASP A 630 -17.52 5.64 3.89
CA ASP A 630 -16.11 5.64 3.48
C ASP A 630 -15.19 4.94 4.50
N SER A 631 -15.48 5.06 5.81
CA SER A 631 -14.63 4.48 6.85
C SER A 631 -14.61 2.96 6.78
N TYR A 632 -15.74 2.37 6.40
CA TYR A 632 -15.93 0.93 6.32
C TYR A 632 -15.53 0.38 4.96
N ASP A 633 -15.75 1.14 3.90
CA ASP A 633 -15.23 0.84 2.56
C ASP A 633 -13.68 0.77 2.56
N ASN A 634 -13.03 1.72 3.24
CA ASN A 634 -11.58 1.72 3.42
C ASN A 634 -11.06 0.48 4.18
N ALA A 635 -11.87 -0.07 5.10
CA ALA A 635 -11.51 -1.29 5.85
C ALA A 635 -11.47 -2.53 4.95
N VAL A 636 -12.17 -2.52 3.81
CA VAL A 636 -12.18 -3.58 2.80
C VAL A 636 -11.65 -3.14 1.45
N SER A 637 -10.80 -2.11 1.43
CA SER A 637 -10.06 -1.72 0.23
C SER A 637 -10.94 -1.32 -0.96
N GLY A 638 -12.05 -0.61 -0.73
CA GLY A 638 -12.92 -0.14 -1.81
C GLY A 638 -13.96 -1.15 -2.28
N ASN A 639 -13.96 -2.37 -1.72
CA ASN A 639 -14.81 -3.45 -2.21
C ASN A 639 -16.31 -3.21 -1.93
N ASN A 640 -16.66 -2.33 -0.98
CA ASN A 640 -18.05 -1.89 -0.81
C ASN A 640 -18.44 -0.90 -1.93
N ALA A 641 -17.53 0.03 -2.29
CA ALA A 641 -17.73 0.94 -3.41
C ALA A 641 -17.81 0.20 -4.76
N ASP A 642 -17.02 -0.86 -4.96
CA ASP A 642 -17.10 -1.74 -6.13
C ASP A 642 -18.46 -2.46 -6.22
N MET A 643 -18.97 -2.98 -5.10
CA MET A 643 -20.33 -3.53 -5.06
C MET A 643 -21.39 -2.47 -5.35
N PHE A 644 -21.25 -1.28 -4.75
CA PHE A 644 -22.19 -0.18 -4.98
C PHE A 644 -22.18 0.28 -6.45
N LYS A 645 -21.02 0.28 -7.10
CA LYS A 645 -20.89 0.54 -8.54
C LYS A 645 -21.73 -0.45 -9.35
N ASP A 646 -21.64 -1.75 -9.08
CA ASP A 646 -22.44 -2.76 -9.78
C ASP A 646 -23.94 -2.54 -9.55
N VAL A 647 -24.33 -2.19 -8.32
CA VAL A 647 -25.72 -1.82 -8.00
C VAL A 647 -26.20 -0.63 -8.82
N ILE A 648 -25.44 0.47 -8.85
CA ILE A 648 -25.80 1.67 -9.61
C ILE A 648 -25.84 1.38 -11.12
N THR A 649 -24.89 0.58 -11.62
CA THR A 649 -24.82 0.15 -13.03
C THR A 649 -26.07 -0.62 -13.45
N SER A 650 -26.49 -1.57 -12.62
CA SER A 650 -27.72 -2.34 -12.84
C SER A 650 -28.96 -1.43 -12.81
N MET A 651 -28.98 -0.45 -11.90
CA MET A 651 -30.08 0.51 -11.78
C MET A 651 -30.17 1.49 -12.95
N THR A 652 -29.06 2.02 -13.45
CA THR A 652 -29.10 2.94 -14.60
C THR A 652 -29.32 2.22 -15.93
N GLY A 653 -29.20 0.89 -15.94
CA GLY A 653 -29.67 -0.01 -16.99
C GLY A 653 -28.83 0.04 -18.25
N ASN A 654 -27.68 -0.66 -18.27
CA ASN A 654 -26.84 -0.97 -19.43
C ASN A 654 -26.70 0.13 -20.50
N VAL A 655 -26.84 1.41 -20.14
CA VAL A 655 -26.15 2.45 -20.89
C VAL A 655 -24.69 2.02 -20.84
N GLU A 656 -23.97 2.03 -21.97
CA GLU A 656 -22.55 1.62 -22.05
C GLU A 656 -21.60 2.43 -21.13
N LEU A 657 -22.17 3.24 -20.22
CA LEU A 657 -21.61 4.20 -19.28
C LEU A 657 -21.04 3.62 -17.99
N ALA A 658 -21.19 2.33 -17.74
CA ALA A 658 -20.98 1.81 -16.39
C ALA A 658 -20.06 0.57 -16.31
N SER A 659 -19.54 0.07 -17.43
CA SER A 659 -18.69 -1.12 -17.42
C SER A 659 -17.24 -0.89 -16.95
N SER A 660 -16.81 0.34 -16.66
CA SER A 660 -15.55 0.55 -15.94
C SER A 660 -15.43 1.98 -15.40
N VAL A 661 -15.97 2.21 -14.20
CA VAL A 661 -15.42 3.22 -13.30
C VAL A 661 -13.96 2.85 -13.12
N ILE A 662 -13.06 3.56 -13.79
CA ILE A 662 -11.63 3.28 -13.65
C ILE A 662 -11.28 3.62 -12.20
N PRO A 663 -10.83 2.62 -11.42
CA PRO A 663 -10.55 2.84 -10.02
C PRO A 663 -9.39 3.82 -9.87
N VAL A 664 -9.41 4.55 -8.76
CA VAL A 664 -8.29 5.40 -8.36
C VAL A 664 -7.05 4.52 -8.30
N LYS A 665 -5.94 4.99 -8.85
CA LYS A 665 -4.67 4.26 -8.68
C LYS A 665 -4.10 4.64 -7.33
N ASP A 666 -4.26 3.76 -6.36
CA ASP A 666 -3.68 3.98 -5.04
C ASP A 666 -2.16 4.11 -5.13
N TYR A 667 -1.60 5.09 -4.41
CA TYR A 667 -0.16 5.20 -4.16
C TYR A 667 0.34 4.10 -3.22
N THR A 668 -0.56 3.56 -2.41
CA THR A 668 -0.29 2.51 -1.45
C THR A 668 -1.22 1.34 -1.69
N LEU A 669 -0.69 0.12 -1.79
CA LEU A 669 -1.50 -1.08 -1.74
C LEU A 669 -2.29 -1.09 -0.43
N SER A 670 -3.56 -1.45 -0.54
CA SER A 670 -4.46 -1.62 0.58
C SER A 670 -3.96 -2.72 1.53
N ASN A 671 -4.35 -2.61 2.80
CA ASN A 671 -3.93 -3.58 3.80
C ASN A 671 -4.49 -4.98 3.48
N ILE A 672 -3.64 -5.98 3.60
CA ILE A 672 -3.95 -7.39 3.47
C ILE A 672 -4.72 -7.84 4.70
N THR A 673 -5.93 -8.32 4.50
CA THR A 673 -6.73 -8.93 5.57
C THR A 673 -6.26 -10.37 5.79
N ILE A 674 -5.62 -10.63 6.92
CA ILE A 674 -5.12 -11.96 7.30
C ILE A 674 -5.91 -12.47 8.49
N ASN A 675 -6.39 -13.70 8.41
CA ASN A 675 -7.04 -14.37 9.54
C ASN A 675 -6.10 -14.43 10.75
N THR A 676 -6.59 -14.02 11.93
CA THR A 676 -5.82 -13.95 13.18
C THR A 676 -5.09 -15.25 13.53
N LEU A 677 -5.72 -16.42 13.36
CA LEU A 677 -5.08 -17.70 13.66
C LEU A 677 -3.92 -17.99 12.70
N GLN A 678 -4.13 -17.71 11.40
CA GLN A 678 -3.10 -17.89 10.38
C GLN A 678 -1.92 -16.93 10.59
N ALA A 679 -2.19 -15.67 10.92
CA ALA A 679 -1.18 -14.67 11.24
C ALA A 679 -0.31 -15.13 12.42
N VAL A 680 -0.93 -15.62 13.51
CA VAL A 680 -0.21 -16.11 14.70
C VAL A 680 0.63 -17.34 14.39
N VAL A 681 0.06 -18.34 13.70
CA VAL A 681 0.78 -19.59 13.38
C VAL A 681 1.97 -19.31 12.46
N THR A 682 1.77 -18.57 11.37
CA THR A 682 2.83 -18.19 10.43
C THR A 682 3.90 -17.34 11.12
N GLY A 683 3.48 -16.38 11.95
CA GLY A 683 4.38 -15.54 12.76
C GLY A 683 5.26 -16.37 13.70
N LEU A 684 4.68 -17.30 14.47
CA LEU A 684 5.41 -18.16 15.40
C LEU A 684 6.41 -19.09 14.69
N ILE A 685 6.06 -19.59 13.51
CA ILE A 685 6.97 -20.44 12.72
C ILE A 685 8.23 -19.66 12.33
N ILE A 686 8.05 -18.46 11.75
CA ILE A 686 9.17 -17.64 11.25
C ILE A 686 9.98 -17.04 12.41
N MET A 687 9.31 -16.53 13.44
CA MET A 687 9.94 -15.83 14.57
C MET A 687 10.60 -16.78 15.58
N ILE A 688 10.07 -17.99 15.78
CA ILE A 688 10.51 -18.88 16.86
C ILE A 688 10.97 -20.24 16.33
N ALA A 689 10.12 -20.97 15.61
CA ALA A 689 10.40 -22.36 15.26
C ALA A 689 11.64 -22.49 14.36
N VAL A 690 11.74 -21.67 13.30
CA VAL A 690 12.89 -21.70 12.38
C VAL A 690 14.19 -21.27 13.07
N PRO A 691 14.25 -20.14 13.82
CA PRO A 691 15.44 -19.78 14.59
C PRO A 691 15.90 -20.86 15.58
N ILE A 692 14.99 -21.48 16.33
CA ILE A 692 15.33 -22.56 17.27
C ILE A 692 15.93 -23.77 16.52
N LEU A 693 15.32 -24.16 15.40
CA LEU A 693 15.80 -25.25 14.57
C LEU A 693 17.22 -24.98 14.04
N LEU A 694 17.51 -23.76 13.59
CA LEU A 694 18.85 -23.34 13.17
C LEU A 694 19.88 -23.43 14.30
N ILE A 695 19.50 -23.03 15.52
CA ILE A 695 20.37 -23.13 16.71
C ILE A 695 20.65 -24.59 17.06
N ILE A 696 19.63 -25.46 17.05
CA ILE A 696 19.77 -26.89 17.32
C ILE A 696 20.71 -27.52 16.30
N ILE A 697 20.53 -27.25 15.00
CA ILE A 697 21.41 -27.75 13.94
C ILE A 697 22.85 -27.27 14.18
N GLY A 698 23.05 -26.00 14.53
CA GLY A 698 24.36 -25.45 14.83
C GLY A 698 25.06 -26.13 16.01
N ILE A 699 24.32 -26.42 17.09
CA ILE A 699 24.84 -27.16 18.26
C ILE A 699 25.21 -28.59 17.88
N VAL A 700 24.36 -29.28 17.10
CA VAL A 700 24.63 -30.65 16.64
C VAL A 700 25.88 -30.70 15.76
N VAL A 701 26.02 -29.79 14.79
CA VAL A 701 27.19 -29.70 13.91
C VAL A 701 28.46 -29.46 14.73
N TRP A 702 28.41 -28.54 15.71
CA TRP A 702 29.53 -28.26 16.60
C TRP A 702 29.90 -29.47 17.47
N ALA A 703 28.91 -30.16 18.04
CA ALA A 703 29.11 -31.34 18.88
C ALA A 703 29.69 -32.53 18.10
N MET A 704 29.18 -32.80 16.89
CA MET A 704 29.70 -33.85 16.01
C MET A 704 31.14 -33.59 15.58
N ARG A 705 31.50 -32.32 15.33
CA ARG A 705 32.88 -31.94 15.02
C ARG A 705 33.81 -32.20 16.20
N ARG A 706 33.39 -31.92 17.44
CA ARG A 706 34.25 -32.10 18.63
C ARG A 706 34.53 -33.56 18.96
N LYS A 707 33.69 -34.49 18.49
CA LYS A 707 33.88 -35.94 18.62
C LYS A 707 34.81 -36.54 17.55
N LYS A 708 35.13 -35.81 16.48
CA LYS A 708 36.13 -36.17 15.46
C LYS A 708 37.43 -35.43 15.72
#